data_AF-A0A2V7XBE9-F1
#
_entry.id   AF-A0A2V7XBE9-F1
#
_cell.length_a   1.000
_cell.length_b   1.000
_cell.length_c   1.000
_cell.angle_alpha   90.00
_cell.angle_beta   90.00
_cell.angle_gamma   90.00
#
_symmetry.space_group_name_H-M   'P 1'
#
loop_
_entity.id
_entity.type
_entity.pdbx_description
1 polymer ?
#
loop_
_entity_poly.entity_id
_entity_poly.type
_entity_poly.pdbx_seq_one_letter_code
_entity_poly.pdbx_strand_id
1 'polypeptide(L)'
;MRRPPPGVLTLARLEPRAASPPAARVCVILLVALASLLAATLSSPLRAQAPPGPPPPPSVTVVSLQPLAQHVRAIASTLAYLGQPLAPEDLRHIDEAIAEADEGTAVRRLQEVLDPYVLVAVDINPESRVKVAPGAARAELVEGGTRVFLVKVRNQAGVTAPLEVESPNGGAVSTPAWTSGSPEPKQTVTRRDVMDRWSDVSLYRTEVSVYSKPPMGGRLSGLPLEYGVLQVYSRDRGQRSALLRFNVGQGSQDVGFRNETTILFDARPAYPVRLRVQDEQGRPATASFLIRDRLRRVYPSQSKRLAPDFPFQPQIYRMDEDTILLPAGAYTVTCDRGPEYDAVVQDLVVSGPAELSCRPARWIDPSQYGWYSGDHHIHAAGCAHYESPEQGVGPKDMLAQVQGEALNVGSVLTWGPCYYHQKQFFSGQDHPLSTDRHLLHYDLEVSGFPSSHAGHLVLLGLKEQDYPGTSRIEQWPTWDLPVLRWAKSQGAVAGFAHSGWGLAVSTSELPNDEMPGFDSIGANEYIVDVTHEGAVDFISAADTPPPWELNIWYHTLDVGFRTRISGETDFPCITQDRVGQGRSYGKVEGRLSYAGFLEAIRNGRTYVGDGRSHLMDFAVNGREAGTGESEVRLAAGDVARVTVKVAARLDPSPSEVIRRLRYDQSPYWDIERAR
;
A
#
# COMPACT_ATOMS: atom_id res chain seq x y z
N MET A 1 49.31 32.82 -5.80
CA MET A 1 49.70 33.72 -4.68
C MET A 1 48.43 34.10 -3.92
N ARG A 2 48.37 34.37 -2.61
CA ARG A 2 49.20 34.01 -1.44
C ARG A 2 48.29 34.25 -0.20
N ARG A 3 48.17 33.29 0.73
CA ARG A 3 47.92 33.53 2.18
C ARG A 3 49.30 33.83 2.86
N PRO A 4 49.52 34.01 4.20
CA PRO A 4 48.67 33.81 5.39
C PRO A 4 48.75 34.93 6.50
N PRO A 5 49.12 34.68 7.80
CA PRO A 5 48.29 34.72 9.03
C PRO A 5 48.76 35.86 10.01
N PRO A 6 48.63 35.89 11.39
CA PRO A 6 48.13 34.95 12.43
C PRO A 6 47.04 35.59 13.37
N GLY A 7 46.73 35.18 14.62
CA GLY A 7 47.33 34.18 15.53
C GLY A 7 46.51 33.85 16.80
N VAL A 8 47.10 33.05 17.71
CA VAL A 8 46.56 32.43 18.94
C VAL A 8 47.37 32.91 20.17
N LEU A 9 46.79 32.96 21.40
CA LEU A 9 47.39 32.99 22.78
C LEU A 9 46.37 33.63 23.77
N THR A 10 46.19 33.34 25.08
CA THR A 10 46.63 32.25 26.01
C THR A 10 45.64 32.11 27.21
N LEU A 11 45.86 31.14 28.11
CA LEU A 11 45.28 31.04 29.46
C LEU A 11 45.66 32.19 30.43
N ALA A 12 44.78 32.47 31.41
CA ALA A 12 45.19 32.92 32.75
C ALA A 12 44.19 32.49 33.86
N ARG A 13 44.74 31.81 34.87
CA ARG A 13 44.17 31.48 36.18
C ARG A 13 43.88 32.73 37.03
N LEU A 14 42.96 32.63 37.98
CA LEU A 14 43.05 33.33 39.28
C LEU A 14 42.20 32.62 40.38
N GLU A 15 42.89 32.10 41.39
CA GLU A 15 42.44 31.83 42.78
C GLU A 15 43.31 32.72 43.70
N PRO A 16 43.11 32.88 45.04
CA PRO A 16 42.15 32.23 45.97
C PRO A 16 41.30 33.31 46.74
N ARG A 17 40.69 33.19 47.95
CA ARG A 17 40.95 32.37 49.16
C ARG A 17 39.85 32.51 50.24
N ALA A 18 39.51 31.41 50.94
CA ALA A 18 38.94 31.28 52.31
C ALA A 18 37.56 31.95 52.64
N ALA A 19 36.76 31.49 53.62
CA ALA A 19 36.97 30.51 54.71
C ALA A 19 35.72 29.64 55.00
N SER A 20 35.87 28.64 55.88
CA SER A 20 34.85 27.67 56.38
C SER A 20 34.95 27.58 57.92
N PRO A 21 34.45 26.57 58.68
CA PRO A 21 33.41 25.51 58.49
C PRO A 21 32.44 25.55 59.72
N PRO A 22 31.91 24.48 60.40
CA PRO A 22 31.84 23.01 60.17
C PRO A 22 30.40 22.43 60.47
N ALA A 23 30.08 21.16 60.81
CA ALA A 23 30.76 19.85 60.83
C ALA A 23 29.73 18.69 60.83
N ALA A 24 30.02 17.55 60.17
CA ALA A 24 29.75 16.18 60.67
C ALA A 24 30.39 15.12 59.73
N ARG A 25 30.94 14.03 60.28
CA ARG A 25 31.71 13.00 59.55
C ARG A 25 31.31 11.57 59.94
N VAL A 26 31.43 10.65 58.99
CA VAL A 26 31.57 9.19 59.20
C VAL A 26 33.07 8.83 59.21
N CYS A 27 33.47 7.76 59.90
CA CYS A 27 34.82 7.19 59.79
C CYS A 27 34.83 5.67 60.02
N VAL A 28 35.74 4.95 59.36
CA VAL A 28 35.94 3.49 59.43
C VAL A 28 37.45 3.19 59.49
N ILE A 29 37.90 2.44 60.51
CA ILE A 29 39.23 1.80 60.63
C ILE A 29 39.00 0.52 61.47
N LEU A 30 39.17 -0.71 60.96
CA LEU A 30 40.37 -1.51 60.66
C LEU A 30 40.93 -2.33 61.86
N LEU A 31 41.44 -3.54 61.56
CA LEU A 31 42.38 -4.41 62.28
C LEU A 31 41.90 -5.65 63.07
N VAL A 32 42.89 -6.54 63.24
CA VAL A 32 42.85 -8.00 63.31
C VAL A 32 43.04 -8.54 64.73
N ALA A 33 42.49 -9.74 64.97
CA ALA A 33 42.79 -10.69 66.06
C ALA A 33 42.40 -10.32 67.51
N LEU A 34 41.46 -11.11 68.04
CA LEU A 34 41.71 -11.81 69.30
C LEU A 34 41.18 -13.26 69.18
N ALA A 35 41.97 -14.22 69.64
CA ALA A 35 41.68 -15.65 69.53
C ALA A 35 41.16 -16.22 70.86
N SER A 36 40.57 -17.43 70.75
CA SER A 36 40.54 -18.43 71.82
C SER A 36 39.78 -18.09 73.11
N LEU A 37 38.48 -18.44 73.18
CA LEU A 37 37.89 -19.02 74.40
C LEU A 37 36.57 -19.78 74.13
N LEU A 38 36.68 -21.08 73.79
CA LEU A 38 36.05 -22.22 74.48
C LEU A 38 36.13 -23.48 73.58
N ALA A 39 36.75 -24.53 74.10
CA ALA A 39 36.75 -25.87 73.51
C ALA A 39 36.02 -26.84 74.47
N ALA A 40 35.59 -27.99 73.91
CA ALA A 40 34.88 -29.09 74.59
C ALA A 40 33.44 -28.74 75.03
N THR A 41 32.39 -29.55 74.80
CA THR A 41 32.24 -30.95 74.34
C THR A 41 31.01 -31.01 73.39
N LEU A 42 30.84 -31.92 72.43
CA LEU A 42 30.65 -33.38 72.54
C LEU A 42 30.82 -34.03 71.14
N SER A 43 31.36 -35.25 71.09
CA SER A 43 31.61 -35.98 69.84
C SER A 43 30.53 -37.04 69.57
N SER A 44 29.97 -37.11 68.37
CA SER A 44 29.35 -38.31 67.78
C SER A 44 29.24 -38.18 66.25
N PRO A 45 29.34 -39.28 65.47
CA PRO A 45 29.60 -39.21 64.05
C PRO A 45 28.33 -39.13 63.20
N LEU A 46 28.27 -38.17 62.27
CA LEU A 46 27.32 -38.16 61.17
C LEU A 46 28.04 -38.52 59.86
N ARG A 47 27.52 -39.53 59.17
CA ARG A 47 27.96 -39.95 57.83
C ARG A 47 27.94 -38.76 56.87
N ALA A 48 29.04 -38.54 56.16
CA ALA A 48 29.03 -37.67 54.99
C ALA A 48 28.11 -38.26 53.91
N GLN A 49 27.05 -37.53 53.55
CA GLN A 49 26.36 -37.75 52.28
C GLN A 49 27.19 -37.08 51.18
N ALA A 50 27.32 -37.76 50.04
CA ALA A 50 27.90 -37.16 48.84
C ALA A 50 27.04 -35.96 48.38
N PRO A 51 27.62 -34.92 47.76
CA PRO A 51 26.83 -33.84 47.20
C PRO A 51 25.87 -34.38 46.13
N PRO A 52 24.62 -33.87 46.06
CA PRO A 52 23.72 -34.26 44.99
C PRO A 52 24.34 -33.88 43.64
N GLY A 53 24.22 -34.77 42.66
CA GLY A 53 24.56 -34.46 41.28
C GLY A 53 23.68 -33.31 40.73
N PRO A 54 24.04 -32.73 39.57
CA PRO A 54 23.21 -31.71 38.94
C PRO A 54 21.79 -32.27 38.73
N PRO A 55 20.73 -31.47 38.96
CA PRO A 55 19.37 -31.94 38.75
C PRO A 55 19.17 -32.36 37.29
N PRO A 56 18.31 -33.37 37.02
CA PRO A 56 17.94 -33.69 35.65
C PRO A 56 17.30 -32.47 34.96
N PRO A 57 17.34 -32.41 33.61
CA PRO A 57 16.65 -31.35 32.86
C PRO A 57 15.16 -31.28 33.25
N PRO A 58 14.53 -30.09 33.13
CA PRO A 58 13.22 -29.83 33.73
C PRO A 58 12.16 -30.83 33.27
N SER A 59 11.28 -31.16 34.22
CA SER A 59 10.24 -32.20 34.16
C SER A 59 9.52 -32.28 32.81
N VAL A 60 9.36 -33.53 32.32
CA VAL A 60 8.48 -33.87 31.20
C VAL A 60 7.14 -33.17 31.39
N THR A 61 6.80 -32.32 30.43
CA THR A 61 5.54 -31.57 30.42
C THR A 61 4.39 -32.57 30.26
N VAL A 62 3.68 -32.87 31.35
CA VAL A 62 2.58 -33.84 31.36
C VAL A 62 1.38 -33.21 30.64
N VAL A 63 1.22 -33.57 29.37
CA VAL A 63 0.06 -33.24 28.54
C VAL A 63 -0.59 -34.56 28.10
N SER A 64 -1.91 -34.64 28.13
CA SER A 64 -2.63 -35.82 27.65
C SER A 64 -2.44 -36.00 26.15
N LEU A 65 -2.27 -37.25 25.69
CA LEU A 65 -1.97 -37.54 24.29
C LEU A 65 -3.09 -37.08 23.34
N GLN A 66 -4.36 -37.31 23.68
CA GLN A 66 -5.50 -37.03 22.80
C GLN A 66 -5.58 -35.56 22.33
N PRO A 67 -5.58 -34.54 23.21
CA PRO A 67 -5.66 -33.14 22.77
C PRO A 67 -4.38 -32.70 22.03
N LEU A 68 -3.20 -33.19 22.44
CA LEU A 68 -1.96 -32.91 21.70
C LEU A 68 -2.00 -33.51 20.29
N ALA A 69 -2.45 -34.76 20.13
CA ALA A 69 -2.57 -35.43 18.84
C ALA A 69 -3.53 -34.69 17.88
N GLN A 70 -4.64 -34.17 18.41
CA GLN A 70 -5.56 -33.32 17.64
C GLN A 70 -4.87 -32.01 17.21
N HIS A 71 -4.12 -31.38 18.11
CA HIS A 71 -3.35 -30.17 17.80
C HIS A 71 -2.27 -30.41 16.73
N VAL A 72 -1.50 -31.50 16.84
CA VAL A 72 -0.45 -31.85 15.86
C VAL A 72 -1.05 -32.12 14.47
N ARG A 73 -2.23 -32.75 14.38
CA ARG A 73 -2.94 -32.91 13.11
C ARG A 73 -3.39 -31.58 12.50
N ALA A 74 -3.85 -30.62 13.32
CA ALA A 74 -4.15 -29.27 12.87
C ALA A 74 -2.88 -28.53 12.38
N ILE A 75 -1.75 -28.69 13.07
CA ILE A 75 -0.44 -28.16 12.62
C ILE A 75 -0.03 -28.74 11.27
N ALA A 76 -0.03 -30.07 11.13
CA ALA A 76 0.33 -30.74 9.87
C ALA A 76 -0.54 -30.26 8.70
N SER A 77 -1.85 -30.13 8.94
CA SER A 77 -2.83 -29.63 7.95
C SER A 77 -2.59 -28.16 7.59
N THR A 78 -2.25 -27.33 8.58
CA THR A 78 -1.93 -25.91 8.40
C THR A 78 -0.64 -25.72 7.61
N LEU A 79 0.41 -26.48 7.93
CA LEU A 79 1.69 -26.46 7.21
C LEU A 79 1.51 -26.85 5.74
N ALA A 80 0.70 -27.88 5.46
CA ALA A 80 0.33 -28.25 4.09
C ALA A 80 -0.46 -27.15 3.36
N TYR A 81 -1.47 -26.56 4.01
CA TYR A 81 -2.25 -25.44 3.47
C TYR A 81 -1.37 -24.20 3.17
N LEU A 82 -0.36 -23.92 4.01
CA LEU A 82 0.60 -22.84 3.81
C LEU A 82 1.72 -23.18 2.82
N GLY A 83 1.63 -24.30 2.10
CA GLY A 83 2.57 -24.69 1.05
C GLY A 83 3.93 -25.18 1.53
N GLN A 84 4.05 -25.53 2.82
CA GLN A 84 5.28 -26.09 3.41
C GLN A 84 4.93 -27.31 4.28
N PRO A 85 4.35 -28.39 3.70
CA PRO A 85 3.97 -29.60 4.43
C PRO A 85 5.16 -30.26 5.14
N LEU A 86 4.86 -30.98 6.22
CA LEU A 86 5.82 -31.89 6.86
C LEU A 86 6.26 -32.99 5.87
N ALA A 87 7.47 -33.53 6.06
CA ALA A 87 7.94 -34.64 5.25
C ALA A 87 7.01 -35.87 5.37
N PRO A 88 6.81 -36.67 4.31
CA PRO A 88 5.97 -37.88 4.38
C PRO A 88 6.42 -38.88 5.47
N GLU A 89 7.72 -38.92 5.76
CA GLU A 89 8.28 -39.71 6.85
C GLU A 89 7.89 -39.18 8.23
N ASP A 90 7.90 -37.87 8.44
CA ASP A 90 7.49 -37.24 9.70
C ASP A 90 5.98 -37.40 9.94
N LEU A 91 5.15 -37.33 8.88
CA LEU A 91 3.73 -37.64 8.98
C LEU A 91 3.50 -39.08 9.45
N ARG A 92 4.25 -40.05 8.88
CA ARG A 92 4.21 -41.46 9.32
C ARG A 92 4.66 -41.60 10.78
N HIS A 93 5.75 -40.93 11.18
CA HIS A 93 6.21 -40.97 12.58
C HIS A 93 5.22 -40.31 13.55
N ILE A 94 4.46 -39.28 13.13
CA ILE A 94 3.36 -38.71 13.91
C ILE A 94 2.23 -39.72 14.09
N ASP A 95 1.78 -40.40 13.04
CA ASP A 95 0.72 -41.41 13.14
C ASP A 95 1.16 -42.63 13.99
N GLU A 96 2.41 -43.09 13.82
CA GLU A 96 3.02 -44.13 14.66
C GLU A 96 3.13 -43.71 16.13
N ALA A 97 3.45 -42.44 16.42
CA ALA A 97 3.50 -41.91 17.77
C ALA A 97 2.11 -41.76 18.40
N ILE A 98 1.08 -41.39 17.64
CA ILE A 98 -0.31 -41.30 18.12
C ILE A 98 -0.90 -42.69 18.43
N ALA A 99 -0.42 -43.74 17.77
CA ALA A 99 -0.82 -45.13 18.00
C ALA A 99 -0.05 -45.83 19.14
N GLU A 100 0.96 -45.18 19.74
CA GLU A 100 1.77 -45.75 20.84
C GLU A 100 0.94 -45.90 22.13
N ALA A 101 1.13 -47.02 22.83
CA ALA A 101 0.30 -47.37 23.98
C ALA A 101 0.69 -46.63 25.28
N ASP A 102 1.95 -46.22 25.40
CA ASP A 102 2.42 -45.37 26.50
C ASP A 102 2.31 -43.89 26.09
N GLU A 103 1.34 -43.17 26.66
CA GLU A 103 1.13 -41.73 26.40
C GLU A 103 2.41 -40.91 26.62
N GLY A 104 3.23 -41.27 27.61
CA GLY A 104 4.49 -40.57 27.87
C GLY A 104 5.47 -40.70 26.71
N THR A 105 5.57 -41.88 26.10
CA THR A 105 6.41 -42.15 24.93
C THR A 105 5.82 -41.52 23.67
N ALA A 106 4.51 -41.59 23.48
CA ALA A 106 3.80 -40.92 22.40
C ALA A 106 4.07 -39.41 22.38
N VAL A 107 3.89 -38.73 23.52
CA VAL A 107 4.13 -37.29 23.69
C VAL A 107 5.60 -36.90 23.52
N ARG A 108 6.55 -37.78 23.86
CA ARG A 108 7.99 -37.55 23.56
C ARG A 108 8.28 -37.67 22.07
N ARG A 109 7.83 -38.73 21.41
CA ARG A 109 8.03 -38.91 19.96
C ARG A 109 7.40 -37.80 19.12
N LEU A 110 6.18 -37.35 19.47
CA LEU A 110 5.55 -36.20 18.82
C LEU A 110 6.40 -34.92 18.92
N GLN A 111 7.06 -34.70 20.06
CA GLN A 111 8.01 -33.60 20.20
C GLN A 111 9.29 -33.82 19.38
N GLU A 112 9.86 -35.03 19.39
CA GLU A 112 11.06 -35.37 18.62
C GLU A 112 10.88 -35.15 17.11
N VAL A 113 9.68 -35.41 16.56
CA VAL A 113 9.35 -35.16 15.15
C VAL A 113 9.13 -33.67 14.86
N LEU A 114 8.53 -32.90 15.77
CA LEU A 114 8.19 -31.49 15.55
C LEU A 114 9.32 -30.51 15.90
N ASP A 115 10.19 -30.84 16.85
CA ASP A 115 11.25 -29.95 17.32
C ASP A 115 12.25 -29.52 16.22
N PRO A 116 12.60 -30.33 15.20
CA PRO A 116 13.33 -29.89 14.00
C PRO A 116 12.67 -28.76 13.20
N TYR A 117 11.35 -28.55 13.36
CA TYR A 117 10.59 -27.48 12.73
C TYR A 117 10.37 -26.27 13.65
N VAL A 118 10.76 -26.36 14.92
CA VAL A 118 10.62 -25.28 15.92
C VAL A 118 11.76 -24.27 15.76
N LEU A 119 11.43 -23.03 15.37
CA LEU A 119 12.39 -21.92 15.35
C LEU A 119 12.57 -21.28 16.73
N VAL A 120 11.53 -21.29 17.55
CA VAL A 120 11.50 -20.64 18.87
C VAL A 120 10.75 -21.50 19.88
N ALA A 121 11.35 -21.69 21.06
CA ALA A 121 10.67 -22.21 22.24
C ALA A 121 10.24 -21.07 23.16
N VAL A 122 9.01 -21.14 23.65
CA VAL A 122 8.37 -20.18 24.56
C VAL A 122 7.96 -20.93 25.82
N ASP A 123 8.67 -20.68 26.93
CA ASP A 123 8.30 -21.18 28.24
C ASP A 123 7.47 -20.11 28.97
N ILE A 124 6.22 -20.43 29.32
CA ILE A 124 5.36 -19.61 30.19
C ILE A 124 5.38 -20.25 31.58
N ASN A 125 5.93 -19.55 32.56
CA ASN A 125 6.05 -20.05 33.93
C ASN A 125 4.71 -19.91 34.71
N PRO A 126 4.58 -20.46 35.93
CA PRO A 126 3.34 -20.39 36.72
C PRO A 126 2.87 -18.95 37.04
N GLU A 127 3.78 -17.97 37.11
CA GLU A 127 3.45 -16.55 37.26
C GLU A 127 3.12 -15.85 35.92
N SER A 128 2.85 -16.60 34.85
CA SER A 128 2.57 -16.10 33.48
C SER A 128 3.69 -15.24 32.85
N ARG A 129 4.92 -15.35 33.34
CA ARG A 129 6.09 -14.72 32.72
C ARG A 129 6.56 -15.53 31.53
N VAL A 130 6.84 -14.83 30.43
CA VAL A 130 7.32 -15.43 29.18
C VAL A 130 8.85 -15.44 29.16
N LYS A 131 9.42 -16.61 28.87
CA LYS A 131 10.83 -16.79 28.52
C LYS A 131 10.93 -17.37 27.11
N VAL A 132 11.86 -16.86 26.30
CA VAL A 132 12.06 -17.25 24.91
C VAL A 132 13.47 -17.80 24.70
N ALA A 133 13.59 -18.84 23.87
CA ALA A 133 14.86 -19.42 23.44
C ALA A 133 14.81 -19.86 21.97
N PRO A 134 15.95 -19.90 21.25
CA PRO A 134 16.00 -20.51 19.93
C PRO A 134 15.63 -22.00 19.98
N GLY A 135 14.92 -22.48 18.96
CA GLY A 135 14.64 -23.89 18.72
C GLY A 135 15.69 -24.56 17.83
N ALA A 136 15.38 -25.77 17.34
CA ALA A 136 16.30 -26.57 16.53
C ALA A 136 16.16 -26.36 15.00
N ALA A 137 15.14 -25.62 14.55
CA ALA A 137 14.94 -25.36 13.13
C ALA A 137 16.06 -24.50 12.54
N ARG A 138 16.45 -24.84 11.30
CA ARG A 138 17.37 -24.02 10.51
C ARG A 138 16.69 -22.71 10.14
N ALA A 139 17.26 -21.60 10.57
CA ALA A 139 16.78 -20.24 10.27
C ALA A 139 17.06 -19.84 8.79
N GLU A 140 16.59 -20.62 7.83
CA GLU A 140 16.73 -20.31 6.40
C GLU A 140 15.49 -19.57 5.89
N LEU A 141 15.69 -18.45 5.18
CA LEU A 141 14.64 -17.67 4.52
C LEU A 141 14.84 -17.67 2.99
N VAL A 142 13.95 -17.01 2.26
CA VAL A 142 14.18 -16.65 0.86
C VAL A 142 13.80 -15.19 0.64
N GLU A 143 14.62 -14.49 -0.14
CA GLU A 143 14.36 -13.13 -0.61
C GLU A 143 13.02 -13.07 -1.38
N GLY A 144 12.20 -12.08 -1.07
CA GLY A 144 10.88 -11.90 -1.69
C GLY A 144 9.84 -12.97 -1.32
N GLY A 145 10.09 -13.85 -0.33
CA GLY A 145 9.16 -14.92 0.04
C GLY A 145 9.04 -15.17 1.55
N THR A 146 7.96 -15.89 1.90
CA THR A 146 7.64 -16.28 3.29
C THR A 146 8.04 -17.72 3.54
N ARG A 147 8.70 -17.98 4.67
CA ARG A 147 8.91 -19.31 5.26
C ARG A 147 8.03 -19.50 6.48
N VAL A 148 7.72 -20.76 6.78
CA VAL A 148 6.88 -21.14 7.91
C VAL A 148 7.71 -21.96 8.91
N PHE A 149 7.52 -21.68 10.19
CA PHE A 149 8.20 -22.35 11.29
C PHE A 149 7.20 -22.67 12.41
N LEU A 150 7.58 -23.54 13.34
CA LEU A 150 6.83 -23.76 14.57
C LEU A 150 7.37 -22.94 15.74
N VAL A 151 6.48 -22.60 16.66
CA VAL A 151 6.79 -22.05 17.98
C VAL A 151 6.32 -23.05 19.01
N LYS A 152 7.23 -23.61 19.82
CA LYS A 152 6.89 -24.58 20.85
C LYS A 152 6.52 -23.86 22.14
N VAL A 153 5.27 -23.98 22.59
CA VAL A 153 4.76 -23.30 23.78
C VAL A 153 4.67 -24.30 24.94
N ARG A 154 5.40 -24.05 26.02
CA ARG A 154 5.32 -24.81 27.27
C ARG A 154 4.62 -23.95 28.32
N ASN A 155 3.37 -24.28 28.61
CA ASN A 155 2.43 -23.41 29.30
C ASN A 155 2.16 -23.91 30.73
N GLN A 156 3.05 -23.59 31.67
CA GLN A 156 2.93 -24.06 33.06
C GLN A 156 1.84 -23.34 33.85
N ALA A 157 1.41 -22.16 33.41
CA ALA A 157 0.33 -21.38 34.01
C ALA A 157 -1.07 -21.71 33.44
N GLY A 158 -1.18 -22.55 32.40
CA GLY A 158 -2.47 -22.82 31.74
C GLY A 158 -3.08 -21.58 31.08
N VAL A 159 -2.25 -20.64 30.61
CA VAL A 159 -2.69 -19.38 29.99
C VAL A 159 -3.50 -19.66 28.73
N THR A 160 -4.65 -19.00 28.61
CA THR A 160 -5.53 -19.06 27.43
C THR A 160 -5.59 -17.73 26.66
N ALA A 161 -4.67 -16.80 26.93
CA ALA A 161 -4.52 -15.57 26.16
C ALA A 161 -3.91 -15.84 24.77
N PRO A 162 -4.07 -14.93 23.79
CA PRO A 162 -3.28 -14.96 22.56
C PRO A 162 -1.78 -14.94 22.86
N LEU A 163 -1.01 -15.81 22.21
CA LEU A 163 0.44 -15.65 22.11
C LEU A 163 0.71 -14.65 21.00
N GLU A 164 1.23 -13.47 21.33
CA GLU A 164 1.65 -12.46 20.37
C GLU A 164 3.14 -12.58 20.04
N VAL A 165 3.51 -12.18 18.82
CA VAL A 165 4.91 -12.02 18.38
C VAL A 165 5.12 -10.59 17.92
N GLU A 166 6.22 -9.98 18.35
CA GLU A 166 6.64 -8.65 17.94
C GLU A 166 8.10 -8.70 17.45
N SER A 167 8.41 -7.92 16.42
CA SER A 167 9.79 -7.71 15.98
C SER A 167 9.99 -6.26 15.52
N PRO A 168 11.03 -5.54 15.98
CA PRO A 168 11.37 -4.23 15.42
C PRO A 168 11.75 -4.33 13.94
N ASN A 169 12.25 -5.49 13.50
CA ASN A 169 12.54 -5.79 12.10
C ASN A 169 11.27 -6.04 11.26
N GLY A 170 10.13 -6.24 11.92
CA GLY A 170 8.79 -6.40 11.35
C GLY A 170 8.09 -5.10 10.95
N GLY A 171 8.53 -3.95 11.46
CA GLY A 171 7.79 -2.69 11.41
C GLY A 171 7.48 -2.13 10.00
N ALA A 172 6.54 -1.20 9.90
CA ALA A 172 6.17 -0.55 8.64
C ALA A 172 7.38 0.17 8.01
N VAL A 173 7.57 0.06 6.70
CA VAL A 173 8.65 0.77 5.96
C VAL A 173 8.25 2.15 5.46
N SER A 174 7.01 2.55 5.71
CA SER A 174 6.45 3.85 5.34
C SER A 174 5.33 4.27 6.29
N THR A 175 4.99 5.55 6.26
CA THR A 175 3.82 6.15 6.94
C THR A 175 2.86 6.65 5.86
N PRO A 176 1.62 6.15 5.75
CA PRO A 176 0.63 6.64 4.79
C PRO A 176 0.30 8.11 5.01
N ALA A 177 0.09 8.88 3.94
CA ALA A 177 -0.11 10.32 4.01
C ALA A 177 -1.44 10.74 4.66
N TRP A 178 -2.45 9.86 4.69
CA TRP A 178 -3.67 10.06 5.50
C TRP A 178 -3.40 10.10 7.01
N THR A 179 -2.18 9.79 7.48
CA THR A 179 -1.82 9.84 8.91
C THR A 179 -1.73 11.28 9.43
N SER A 180 -1.24 12.22 8.61
CA SER A 180 -1.17 13.64 8.99
C SER A 180 -1.85 14.59 8.01
N GLY A 181 -1.97 14.23 6.72
CA GLY A 181 -2.50 15.11 5.67
C GLY A 181 -1.71 16.42 5.47
N SER A 182 -0.51 16.54 6.05
CA SER A 182 0.20 17.81 6.16
C SER A 182 0.88 18.20 4.85
N PRO A 183 0.96 19.51 4.51
CA PRO A 183 1.78 19.99 3.40
C PRO A 183 3.30 19.92 3.67
N GLU A 184 3.72 19.86 4.95
CA GLU A 184 5.12 19.71 5.37
C GLU A 184 5.22 18.60 6.46
N PRO A 185 4.94 17.33 6.13
CA PRO A 185 4.92 16.24 7.11
C PRO A 185 6.31 15.98 7.69
N LYS A 186 6.35 15.60 8.98
CA LYS A 186 7.61 15.26 9.66
C LYS A 186 8.04 13.85 9.26
N GLN A 187 9.32 13.67 8.94
CA GLN A 187 9.86 12.33 8.65
C GLN A 187 9.75 11.43 9.88
N THR A 188 8.87 10.44 9.81
CA THR A 188 8.58 9.45 10.87
C THR A 188 9.26 8.10 10.62
N VAL A 189 9.70 7.85 9.38
CA VAL A 189 10.48 6.67 8.98
C VAL A 189 11.75 7.15 8.29
N THR A 190 12.92 6.77 8.82
CA THR A 190 14.20 7.13 8.19
C THR A 190 14.62 6.07 7.17
N ARG A 191 15.58 6.41 6.29
CA ARG A 191 16.24 5.39 5.44
C ARG A 191 16.86 4.24 6.25
N ARG A 192 17.30 4.50 7.50
CA ARG A 192 17.84 3.45 8.38
C ARG A 192 16.74 2.50 8.84
N ASP A 193 15.57 3.03 9.20
CA ASP A 193 14.39 2.24 9.53
C ASP A 193 14.00 1.31 8.37
N VAL A 194 13.96 1.81 7.13
CA VAL A 194 13.64 1.00 5.94
C VAL A 194 14.62 -0.18 5.78
N MET A 195 15.90 0.02 6.13
CA MET A 195 16.92 -1.04 6.09
C MET A 195 16.75 -2.05 7.24
N ASP A 196 16.48 -1.58 8.46
CA ASP A 196 16.33 -2.44 9.64
C ASP A 196 15.00 -3.22 9.64
N ARG A 197 13.95 -2.65 9.04
CA ARG A 197 12.60 -3.23 8.91
C ARG A 197 12.46 -4.13 7.66
N TRP A 198 13.41 -5.06 7.49
CA TRP A 198 13.55 -5.92 6.31
C TRP A 198 12.59 -7.12 6.27
N SER A 199 11.90 -7.43 7.37
CA SER A 199 11.11 -8.65 7.55
C SER A 199 9.64 -8.36 7.82
N ASP A 200 8.76 -9.32 7.56
CA ASP A 200 7.40 -9.33 8.09
C ASP A 200 7.22 -10.63 8.89
N VAL A 201 6.77 -10.52 10.13
CA VAL A 201 6.80 -11.59 11.13
C VAL A 201 5.46 -11.65 11.84
N SER A 202 4.77 -12.79 11.73
CA SER A 202 3.43 -12.95 12.29
C SER A 202 3.16 -14.40 12.70
N LEU A 203 2.20 -14.60 13.61
CA LEU A 203 1.67 -15.92 13.93
C LEU A 203 0.42 -16.17 13.09
N TYR A 204 0.39 -17.29 12.38
CA TYR A 204 -0.78 -17.69 11.60
C TYR A 204 -1.94 -18.06 12.54
N ARG A 205 -3.09 -17.42 12.31
CA ARG A 205 -4.34 -17.62 13.04
C ARG A 205 -5.47 -17.74 12.02
N THR A 206 -6.50 -18.51 12.34
CA THR A 206 -7.76 -18.51 11.59
C THR A 206 -8.88 -17.93 12.43
N GLU A 207 -9.60 -16.97 11.87
CA GLU A 207 -10.90 -16.58 12.40
C GLU A 207 -11.92 -17.73 12.21
N VAL A 208 -12.77 -17.92 13.22
CA VAL A 208 -13.76 -19.01 13.30
C VAL A 208 -14.79 -18.95 12.15
N SER A 209 -14.91 -17.81 11.47
CA SER A 209 -15.80 -17.54 10.35
C SER A 209 -15.40 -18.22 9.02
N VAL A 210 -14.15 -18.69 8.87
CA VAL A 210 -13.63 -19.17 7.58
C VAL A 210 -13.57 -20.70 7.50
N TYR A 211 -14.70 -21.32 7.16
CA TYR A 211 -14.86 -22.79 7.04
C TYR A 211 -13.89 -23.50 6.07
N SER A 212 -13.16 -22.76 5.21
CA SER A 212 -12.23 -23.29 4.20
C SER A 212 -10.76 -23.33 4.63
N LYS A 213 -10.42 -22.92 5.86
CA LYS A 213 -9.05 -22.91 6.38
C LYS A 213 -8.86 -23.92 7.52
N PRO A 214 -7.70 -24.60 7.65
CA PRO A 214 -7.41 -25.46 8.80
C PRO A 214 -7.46 -24.65 10.11
N PRO A 215 -8.25 -25.06 11.11
CA PRO A 215 -8.49 -24.25 12.30
C PRO A 215 -7.24 -24.14 13.18
N MET A 216 -6.67 -22.94 13.26
CA MET A 216 -5.65 -22.53 14.22
C MET A 216 -6.23 -21.42 15.10
N GLY A 217 -6.53 -21.75 16.36
CA GLY A 217 -7.15 -20.83 17.30
C GLY A 217 -6.32 -19.57 17.53
N GLY A 218 -6.97 -18.40 17.61
CA GLY A 218 -6.31 -17.12 17.91
C GLY A 218 -5.89 -16.96 19.38
N ARG A 219 -5.98 -18.01 20.19
CA ARG A 219 -5.73 -18.04 21.63
C ARG A 219 -5.00 -19.34 21.99
N LEU A 220 -4.14 -19.30 23.00
CA LEU A 220 -3.59 -20.51 23.58
C LEU A 220 -4.72 -21.39 24.15
N SER A 221 -4.56 -22.70 24.02
CA SER A 221 -5.51 -23.71 24.48
C SER A 221 -5.53 -23.88 26.01
N GLY A 222 -4.45 -23.46 26.69
CA GLY A 222 -4.20 -23.77 28.10
C GLY A 222 -3.59 -25.16 28.34
N LEU A 223 -3.33 -25.94 27.27
CA LEU A 223 -2.60 -27.20 27.38
C LEU A 223 -1.16 -26.95 27.85
N PRO A 224 -0.59 -27.81 28.71
CA PRO A 224 0.79 -27.68 29.18
C PRO A 224 1.83 -27.63 28.04
N LEU A 225 1.54 -28.23 26.88
CA LEU A 225 2.33 -28.16 25.66
C LEU A 225 1.40 -27.94 24.46
N GLU A 226 1.68 -26.90 23.67
CA GLU A 226 1.05 -26.64 22.37
C GLU A 226 2.05 -26.00 21.39
N TYR A 227 1.65 -25.85 20.13
CA TYR A 227 2.50 -25.34 19.06
C TYR A 227 1.82 -24.19 18.29
N GLY A 228 2.52 -23.07 18.10
CA GLY A 228 2.11 -22.00 17.18
C GLY A 228 2.77 -22.16 15.80
N VAL A 229 2.19 -21.52 14.77
CA VAL A 229 2.75 -21.46 13.42
C VAL A 229 3.22 -20.04 13.15
N LEU A 230 4.53 -19.85 12.99
CA LEU A 230 5.18 -18.57 12.73
C LEU A 230 5.47 -18.41 11.24
N GLN A 231 5.10 -17.27 10.68
CA GLN A 231 5.42 -16.87 9.31
C GLN A 231 6.51 -15.79 9.36
N VAL A 232 7.56 -15.97 8.55
CA VAL A 232 8.66 -15.01 8.42
C VAL A 232 8.92 -14.75 6.93
N TYR A 233 8.64 -13.53 6.49
CA TYR A 233 8.99 -13.01 5.18
C TYR A 233 10.33 -12.28 5.23
N SER A 234 11.11 -12.36 4.15
CA SER A 234 12.28 -11.50 3.94
C SER A 234 12.13 -10.70 2.67
N ARG A 235 12.23 -9.36 2.75
CA ARG A 235 12.44 -8.52 1.56
C ARG A 235 13.82 -8.76 0.96
N ASP A 236 14.80 -9.05 1.80
CA ASP A 236 16.22 -9.03 1.48
C ASP A 236 16.85 -10.45 1.40
N ARG A 237 17.92 -10.62 0.63
CA ARG A 237 18.84 -11.79 0.70
C ARG A 237 20.01 -11.65 1.68
N GLY A 238 20.62 -12.80 1.96
CA GLY A 238 21.84 -12.97 2.75
C GLY A 238 21.55 -13.06 4.24
N GLN A 239 22.61 -12.94 5.05
CA GLN A 239 22.47 -12.97 6.51
C GLN A 239 21.66 -11.77 7.02
N ARG A 240 20.65 -12.04 7.85
CA ARG A 240 19.78 -11.03 8.46
C ARG A 240 19.43 -11.42 9.88
N SER A 241 19.61 -10.48 10.82
CA SER A 241 19.26 -10.70 12.23
C SER A 241 17.87 -10.12 12.50
N ALA A 242 17.01 -10.90 13.18
CA ALA A 242 15.76 -10.37 13.76
C ALA A 242 15.74 -10.60 15.27
N LEU A 243 15.25 -9.60 15.99
CA LEU A 243 14.84 -9.76 17.39
C LEU A 243 13.36 -10.20 17.39
N LEU A 244 13.07 -11.35 18.00
CA LEU A 244 11.71 -11.89 18.14
C LEU A 244 11.30 -11.82 19.61
N ARG A 245 10.26 -11.05 19.91
CA ARG A 245 9.66 -10.92 21.24
C ARG A 245 8.34 -11.67 21.28
N PHE A 246 8.06 -12.35 22.37
CA PHE A 246 6.76 -12.99 22.60
C PHE A 246 6.12 -12.45 23.88
N ASN A 247 4.79 -12.36 23.88
CA ASN A 247 4.02 -12.00 25.07
C ASN A 247 2.63 -12.68 25.05
N VAL A 248 1.95 -12.71 26.19
CA VAL A 248 0.59 -13.26 26.34
C VAL A 248 -0.37 -12.23 26.96
N GLY A 249 -0.21 -10.96 26.58
CA GLY A 249 -0.96 -9.83 27.11
C GLY A 249 -0.18 -8.96 28.11
N GLN A 250 -0.78 -7.85 28.53
CA GLN A 250 -0.13 -6.87 29.42
C GLN A 250 0.28 -7.49 30.76
N GLY A 251 1.47 -7.11 31.24
CA GLY A 251 2.06 -7.66 32.48
C GLY A 251 2.92 -8.93 32.29
N SER A 252 2.84 -9.61 31.13
CA SER A 252 3.69 -10.77 30.83
C SER A 252 5.12 -10.41 30.36
N GLN A 253 5.39 -9.12 30.17
CA GLN A 253 6.71 -8.56 29.83
C GLN A 253 7.68 -8.71 31.01
N ASP A 254 8.70 -9.55 30.87
CA ASP A 254 9.68 -9.76 31.96
C ASP A 254 10.68 -8.60 32.04
N VAL A 255 10.93 -8.10 33.25
CA VAL A 255 11.76 -6.90 33.55
C VAL A 255 13.27 -7.12 33.26
N GLY A 256 13.63 -8.24 32.63
CA GLY A 256 15.00 -8.62 32.26
C GLY A 256 15.15 -9.07 30.81
N PHE A 257 14.27 -8.65 29.89
CA PHE A 257 14.33 -8.98 28.45
C PHE A 257 14.41 -10.50 28.16
N ARG A 258 13.81 -11.32 29.01
CA ARG A 258 13.82 -12.79 28.83
C ARG A 258 12.78 -13.29 27.84
N ASN A 259 11.81 -12.44 27.51
CA ASN A 259 10.74 -12.75 26.57
C ASN A 259 11.13 -12.44 25.10
N GLU A 260 12.43 -12.25 24.82
CA GLU A 260 12.95 -12.00 23.49
C GLU A 260 14.15 -12.88 23.15
N THR A 261 14.34 -13.17 21.85
CA THR A 261 15.52 -13.88 21.34
C THR A 261 15.95 -13.31 19.99
N THR A 262 17.24 -13.29 19.74
CA THR A 262 17.80 -12.86 18.45
C THR A 262 18.09 -14.07 17.58
N ILE A 263 17.49 -14.13 16.40
CA ILE A 263 17.72 -15.17 15.40
C ILE A 263 18.50 -14.59 14.22
N LEU A 264 19.63 -15.21 13.88
CA LEU A 264 20.37 -14.93 12.65
C LEU A 264 19.86 -15.85 11.55
N PHE A 265 19.15 -15.28 10.59
CA PHE A 265 18.66 -15.98 9.41
C PHE A 265 19.67 -15.94 8.25
N ASP A 266 19.63 -16.95 7.38
CA ASP A 266 20.27 -16.97 6.07
C ASP A 266 19.19 -16.94 4.98
N ALA A 267 18.97 -15.76 4.35
CA ALA A 267 17.98 -15.61 3.30
C ALA A 267 18.58 -15.96 1.93
N ARG A 268 18.13 -17.08 1.35
CA ARG A 268 18.51 -17.50 0.00
C ARG A 268 18.10 -16.44 -1.04
N PRO A 269 18.91 -16.18 -2.08
CA PRO A 269 18.56 -15.23 -3.13
C PRO A 269 17.34 -15.71 -3.91
N ALA A 270 16.53 -14.75 -4.38
CA ALA A 270 15.52 -14.99 -5.38
C ALA A 270 16.14 -15.09 -6.78
N TYR A 271 15.39 -15.63 -7.74
CA TYR A 271 15.82 -15.71 -9.13
C TYR A 271 15.33 -14.49 -9.92
N PRO A 272 16.18 -13.91 -10.80
CA PRO A 272 15.76 -12.86 -11.71
C PRO A 272 14.89 -13.44 -12.82
N VAL A 273 13.73 -12.83 -13.03
CA VAL A 273 12.89 -13.05 -14.20
C VAL A 273 12.92 -11.78 -15.04
N ARG A 274 13.54 -11.85 -16.22
CA ARG A 274 13.58 -10.74 -17.18
C ARG A 274 12.25 -10.65 -17.91
N LEU A 275 11.71 -9.46 -18.05
CA LEU A 275 10.44 -9.20 -18.72
C LEU A 275 10.69 -8.77 -20.17
N ARG A 276 9.92 -9.30 -21.10
CA ARG A 276 9.87 -8.87 -22.50
C ARG A 276 8.52 -8.24 -22.76
N VAL A 277 8.47 -6.93 -22.90
CA VAL A 277 7.23 -6.17 -22.91
C VAL A 277 7.10 -5.44 -24.24
N GLN A 278 6.15 -5.88 -25.06
CA GLN A 278 5.95 -5.34 -26.40
C GLN A 278 4.52 -4.82 -26.60
N ASP A 279 4.40 -3.71 -27.33
CA ASP A 279 3.12 -3.24 -27.84
C ASP A 279 2.62 -4.08 -29.04
N GLU A 280 1.44 -3.75 -29.53
CA GLU A 280 0.82 -4.43 -30.66
C GLU A 280 1.67 -4.33 -31.94
N GLN A 281 2.46 -3.26 -32.11
CA GLN A 281 3.43 -3.07 -33.20
C GLN A 281 4.80 -3.72 -32.91
N GLY A 282 5.00 -4.38 -31.76
CA GLY A 282 6.24 -5.05 -31.39
C GLY A 282 7.34 -4.14 -30.83
N ARG A 283 7.02 -2.89 -30.49
CA ARG A 283 7.96 -1.94 -29.88
C ARG A 283 8.04 -2.16 -28.37
N PRO A 284 9.20 -1.90 -27.73
CA PRO A 284 9.32 -1.85 -26.26
C PRO A 284 8.23 -0.99 -25.62
N ALA A 285 7.63 -1.49 -24.54
CA ALA A 285 6.52 -0.84 -23.84
C ALA A 285 6.61 -1.04 -22.32
N THR A 286 5.72 -0.35 -21.59
CA THR A 286 5.46 -0.58 -20.16
C THR A 286 4.13 -1.32 -20.01
N ALA A 287 4.06 -2.23 -19.05
CA ALA A 287 2.84 -2.97 -18.71
C ALA A 287 2.71 -3.18 -17.19
N SER A 288 1.48 -3.44 -16.75
CA SER A 288 1.17 -3.88 -15.40
C SER A 288 1.32 -5.40 -15.27
N PHE A 289 1.84 -5.87 -14.13
CA PHE A 289 2.02 -7.28 -13.81
C PHE A 289 1.41 -7.60 -12.45
N LEU A 290 0.45 -8.52 -12.42
CA LEU A 290 -0.11 -9.09 -11.20
C LEU A 290 0.35 -10.55 -11.09
N ILE A 291 1.26 -10.80 -10.15
CA ILE A 291 1.92 -12.09 -9.98
C ILE A 291 1.43 -12.73 -8.69
N ARG A 292 0.81 -13.91 -8.80
CA ARG A 292 0.29 -14.67 -7.66
C ARG A 292 0.84 -16.08 -7.66
N ASP A 293 1.22 -16.59 -6.49
CA ASP A 293 1.49 -18.01 -6.32
C ASP A 293 0.19 -18.83 -6.16
N ARG A 294 0.33 -20.15 -6.00
CA ARG A 294 -0.79 -21.07 -5.73
C ARG A 294 -1.57 -20.77 -4.45
N LEU A 295 -1.00 -20.01 -3.51
CA LEU A 295 -1.65 -19.56 -2.27
C LEU A 295 -2.23 -18.15 -2.41
N ARG A 296 -2.25 -17.59 -3.63
CA ARG A 296 -2.74 -16.24 -3.97
C ARG A 296 -1.92 -15.11 -3.32
N ARG A 297 -0.73 -15.39 -2.78
CA ARG A 297 0.21 -14.36 -2.29
C ARG A 297 0.70 -13.54 -3.47
N VAL A 298 0.72 -12.21 -3.31
CA VAL A 298 1.14 -11.26 -4.35
C VAL A 298 2.66 -11.03 -4.30
N TYR A 299 3.30 -11.00 -5.46
CA TYR A 299 4.75 -10.80 -5.60
C TYR A 299 5.07 -9.55 -6.43
N PRO A 300 6.00 -8.68 -5.98
CA PRO A 300 6.64 -8.67 -4.67
C PRO A 300 5.62 -8.35 -3.54
N SER A 301 5.91 -8.78 -2.31
CA SER A 301 4.99 -8.58 -1.17
C SER A 301 4.72 -7.10 -0.92
N GLN A 302 3.44 -6.73 -0.82
CA GLN A 302 3.00 -5.36 -0.56
C GLN A 302 3.49 -4.80 0.77
N SER A 303 3.72 -5.62 1.81
CA SER A 303 4.02 -5.13 3.16
C SER A 303 5.36 -4.41 3.32
N LYS A 304 6.26 -4.51 2.33
CA LYS A 304 7.58 -3.83 2.30
C LYS A 304 7.87 -3.05 1.01
N ARG A 305 6.81 -2.70 0.27
CA ARG A 305 6.89 -1.91 -0.96
C ARG A 305 7.15 -0.42 -0.69
N LEU A 306 7.92 0.18 -1.59
CA LEU A 306 8.19 1.60 -1.77
C LEU A 306 8.37 1.82 -3.29
N ALA A 307 8.38 3.07 -3.76
CA ALA A 307 8.63 3.39 -5.18
C ALA A 307 9.81 2.57 -5.77
N PRO A 308 9.64 1.96 -6.96
CA PRO A 308 8.53 2.15 -7.92
C PRO A 308 7.28 1.30 -7.65
N ASP A 309 7.29 0.41 -6.67
CA ASP A 309 6.17 -0.50 -6.40
C ASP A 309 5.28 0.08 -5.30
N PHE A 310 4.01 0.34 -5.59
CA PHE A 310 3.12 0.97 -4.60
C PHE A 310 2.58 -0.09 -3.62
N PRO A 311 2.51 0.21 -2.30
CA PRO A 311 2.08 -0.76 -1.29
C PRO A 311 0.58 -1.07 -1.33
N PHE A 312 -0.24 -0.16 -1.85
CA PHE A 312 -1.69 -0.31 -1.95
C PHE A 312 -2.14 -1.07 -3.21
N GLN A 313 -1.42 -0.95 -4.33
CA GLN A 313 -1.70 -1.71 -5.55
C GLN A 313 -1.21 -3.18 -5.44
N PRO A 314 -1.99 -4.17 -5.91
CA PRO A 314 -1.50 -5.55 -6.01
C PRO A 314 -0.55 -5.73 -7.21
N GLN A 315 -0.84 -5.10 -8.36
CA GLN A 315 0.05 -5.10 -9.52
C GLN A 315 1.33 -4.28 -9.30
N ILE A 316 2.29 -4.42 -10.21
CA ILE A 316 3.49 -3.58 -10.35
C ILE A 316 3.67 -3.20 -11.82
N TYR A 317 4.34 -2.09 -12.11
CA TYR A 317 4.59 -1.62 -13.48
C TYR A 317 6.04 -1.85 -13.88
N ARG A 318 6.26 -2.41 -15.07
CA ARG A 318 7.60 -2.72 -15.60
C ARG A 318 7.67 -2.46 -17.10
N MET A 319 8.82 -1.97 -17.53
CA MET A 319 9.16 -1.73 -18.93
C MET A 319 9.80 -2.98 -19.55
N ASP A 320 9.94 -3.01 -20.88
CA ASP A 320 10.75 -4.00 -21.57
C ASP A 320 12.16 -4.10 -20.97
N GLU A 321 12.69 -5.32 -20.94
CA GLU A 321 13.97 -5.71 -20.34
C GLU A 321 14.11 -5.57 -18.81
N ASP A 322 13.14 -4.98 -18.09
CA ASP A 322 13.14 -4.92 -16.62
C ASP A 322 13.21 -6.33 -16.00
N THR A 323 13.63 -6.39 -14.74
CA THR A 323 13.75 -7.64 -13.98
C THR A 323 12.94 -7.58 -12.70
N ILE A 324 12.25 -8.67 -12.39
CA ILE A 324 11.64 -8.93 -11.09
C ILE A 324 12.38 -10.07 -10.39
N LEU A 325 12.33 -10.10 -9.05
CA LEU A 325 12.91 -11.17 -8.25
C LEU A 325 11.79 -12.07 -7.72
N LEU A 326 11.83 -13.36 -8.09
CA LEU A 326 10.87 -14.36 -7.62
C LEU A 326 11.60 -15.54 -6.94
N PRO A 327 11.13 -16.01 -5.76
CA PRO A 327 11.52 -17.30 -5.22
C PRO A 327 11.34 -18.46 -6.21
N ALA A 328 11.95 -19.61 -5.90
CA ALA A 328 11.57 -20.85 -6.57
C ALA A 328 10.07 -21.16 -6.30
N GLY A 329 9.29 -21.41 -7.35
CA GLY A 329 7.85 -21.58 -7.22
C GLY A 329 7.10 -21.66 -8.55
N ALA A 330 5.78 -21.87 -8.45
CA ALA A 330 4.85 -21.79 -9.56
C ALA A 330 3.89 -20.62 -9.33
N TYR A 331 3.78 -19.78 -10.34
CA TYR A 331 3.06 -18.52 -10.34
C TYR A 331 2.08 -18.46 -11.50
N THR A 332 0.94 -17.82 -11.29
CA THR A 332 0.10 -17.31 -12.37
C THR A 332 0.39 -15.81 -12.49
N VAL A 333 0.74 -15.37 -13.68
CA VAL A 333 1.02 -13.97 -14.01
C VAL A 333 -0.09 -13.45 -14.91
N THR A 334 -0.69 -12.34 -14.52
CA THR A 334 -1.53 -11.52 -15.42
C THR A 334 -0.70 -10.31 -15.85
N CYS A 335 -0.54 -10.11 -17.16
CA CYS A 335 0.09 -8.93 -17.73
C CYS A 335 -0.94 -8.13 -18.54
N ASP A 336 -1.02 -6.82 -18.33
CA ASP A 336 -2.06 -5.97 -18.91
C ASP A 336 -1.55 -4.55 -19.18
N ARG A 337 -2.16 -3.85 -20.15
CA ARG A 337 -1.85 -2.47 -20.56
C ARG A 337 -3.05 -1.51 -20.48
N GLY A 338 -4.06 -1.84 -19.69
CA GLY A 338 -5.25 -1.02 -19.45
C GLY A 338 -6.44 -1.43 -20.33
N PRO A 339 -7.60 -0.75 -20.18
CA PRO A 339 -8.89 -1.24 -20.68
C PRO A 339 -9.00 -1.38 -22.21
N GLU A 340 -8.11 -0.72 -22.98
CA GLU A 340 -7.99 -0.85 -24.44
C GLU A 340 -7.25 -2.13 -24.90
N TYR A 341 -6.80 -2.97 -23.97
CA TYR A 341 -6.03 -4.19 -24.21
C TYR A 341 -6.69 -5.45 -23.64
N ASP A 342 -6.29 -6.59 -24.20
CA ASP A 342 -6.54 -7.93 -23.67
C ASP A 342 -5.45 -8.32 -22.68
N ALA A 343 -5.81 -8.43 -21.40
CA ALA A 343 -4.92 -8.96 -20.37
C ALA A 343 -4.51 -10.41 -20.68
N VAL A 344 -3.20 -10.68 -20.67
CA VAL A 344 -2.62 -12.00 -20.90
C VAL A 344 -2.43 -12.69 -19.56
N VAL A 345 -3.01 -13.89 -19.39
CA VAL A 345 -2.80 -14.74 -18.21
C VAL A 345 -1.97 -15.95 -18.60
N GLN A 346 -0.87 -16.18 -17.89
CA GLN A 346 0.07 -17.27 -18.16
C GLN A 346 0.66 -17.83 -16.86
N ASP A 347 0.95 -19.14 -16.86
CA ASP A 347 1.68 -19.78 -15.78
C ASP A 347 3.20 -19.63 -15.98
N LEU A 348 3.92 -19.41 -14.89
CA LEU A 348 5.37 -19.28 -14.81
C LEU A 348 5.91 -20.20 -13.72
N VAL A 349 6.83 -21.09 -14.06
CA VAL A 349 7.58 -21.90 -13.10
C VAL A 349 9.01 -21.37 -13.00
N VAL A 350 9.42 -20.98 -11.80
CA VAL A 350 10.74 -20.45 -11.49
C VAL A 350 11.53 -21.51 -10.71
N SER A 351 12.66 -21.93 -11.27
CA SER A 351 13.66 -22.81 -10.63
C SER A 351 15.10 -22.32 -10.83
N GLY A 352 15.24 -21.14 -11.43
CA GLY A 352 16.47 -20.51 -11.90
C GLY A 352 16.14 -19.17 -12.55
N PRO A 353 17.15 -18.42 -13.05
CA PRO A 353 16.90 -17.26 -13.91
C PRO A 353 15.97 -17.60 -15.08
N ALA A 354 14.99 -16.74 -15.35
CA ALA A 354 13.97 -16.98 -16.37
C ALA A 354 13.69 -15.72 -17.21
N GLU A 355 12.91 -15.89 -18.28
CA GLU A 355 12.39 -14.78 -19.10
C GLU A 355 10.87 -14.96 -19.27
N LEU A 356 10.12 -13.85 -19.20
CA LEU A 356 8.67 -13.83 -19.33
C LEU A 356 8.28 -12.85 -20.44
N SER A 357 7.63 -13.36 -21.50
CA SER A 357 7.06 -12.52 -22.55
C SER A 357 5.67 -12.02 -22.18
N CYS A 358 5.43 -10.74 -22.41
CA CYS A 358 4.15 -10.06 -22.31
C CYS A 358 3.92 -9.21 -23.58
N ARG A 359 2.85 -9.53 -24.31
CA ARG A 359 2.40 -8.78 -25.49
C ARG A 359 0.87 -8.81 -25.56
N PRO A 360 0.17 -7.98 -24.78
CA PRO A 360 -1.29 -7.95 -24.76
C PRO A 360 -1.81 -7.41 -26.08
N ALA A 361 -2.90 -7.99 -26.58
CA ALA A 361 -3.50 -7.56 -27.84
C ALA A 361 -4.33 -6.30 -27.60
N ARG A 362 -4.12 -5.26 -28.41
CA ARG A 362 -4.94 -4.05 -28.36
C ARG A 362 -6.19 -4.25 -29.20
N TRP A 363 -7.38 -4.03 -28.63
CA TRP A 363 -8.64 -4.22 -29.36
C TRP A 363 -9.16 -2.93 -30.02
N ILE A 364 -8.71 -1.76 -29.54
CA ILE A 364 -8.94 -0.48 -30.18
C ILE A 364 -7.78 0.50 -29.90
N ASP A 365 -7.53 1.39 -30.85
CA ASP A 365 -6.62 2.51 -30.69
C ASP A 365 -7.31 3.82 -31.12
N PRO A 366 -7.98 4.53 -30.19
CA PRO A 366 -8.67 5.79 -30.50
C PRO A 366 -7.73 6.86 -31.10
N SER A 367 -6.42 6.79 -30.81
CA SER A 367 -5.44 7.76 -31.31
C SER A 367 -5.26 7.70 -32.84
N GLN A 368 -5.56 6.57 -33.48
CA GLN A 368 -5.59 6.43 -34.94
C GLN A 368 -6.73 7.23 -35.59
N TYR A 369 -7.72 7.65 -34.80
CA TYR A 369 -8.83 8.52 -35.20
C TYR A 369 -8.64 9.96 -34.71
N GLY A 370 -7.47 10.30 -34.13
CA GLY A 370 -7.17 11.60 -33.54
C GLY A 370 -7.72 11.82 -32.12
N TRP A 371 -8.26 10.77 -31.48
CA TRP A 371 -8.81 10.81 -30.13
C TRP A 371 -7.80 10.27 -29.12
N TYR A 372 -7.28 11.11 -28.23
CA TYR A 372 -6.23 10.75 -27.28
C TYR A 372 -6.78 10.63 -25.86
N SER A 373 -6.43 9.55 -25.15
CA SER A 373 -6.86 9.30 -23.78
C SER A 373 -6.08 10.15 -22.77
N GLY A 374 -6.76 10.69 -21.78
CA GLY A 374 -6.11 11.42 -20.70
C GLY A 374 -6.86 11.30 -19.39
N ASP A 375 -6.08 11.21 -18.31
CA ASP A 375 -6.55 11.38 -16.95
C ASP A 375 -5.95 12.69 -16.43
N HIS A 376 -6.80 13.69 -16.23
CA HIS A 376 -6.35 15.02 -15.85
C HIS A 376 -6.25 15.21 -14.32
N HIS A 377 -6.60 14.19 -13.51
CA HIS A 377 -6.51 14.25 -12.05
C HIS A 377 -5.88 12.96 -11.48
N ILE A 378 -4.55 13.00 -11.30
CA ILE A 378 -3.81 11.98 -10.55
C ILE A 378 -2.82 12.67 -9.59
N HIS A 379 -2.44 12.00 -8.52
CA HIS A 379 -1.53 12.52 -7.50
C HIS A 379 -0.28 11.66 -7.32
N ALA A 380 0.82 12.34 -6.98
CA ALA A 380 2.09 11.72 -6.58
C ALA A 380 2.31 11.68 -5.05
N ALA A 381 1.43 12.30 -4.26
CA ALA A 381 1.44 12.24 -2.79
C ALA A 381 0.02 12.32 -2.24
N GLY A 382 -0.13 12.21 -0.92
CA GLY A 382 -1.44 12.21 -0.27
C GLY A 382 -2.17 10.87 -0.38
N CYS A 383 -3.27 10.75 0.36
CA CYS A 383 -4.10 9.54 0.43
C CYS A 383 -3.27 8.27 0.67
N ALA A 384 -3.28 7.31 -0.28
CA ALA A 384 -2.60 6.03 -0.15
C ALA A 384 -1.08 6.08 -0.41
N HIS A 385 -0.56 7.16 -1.01
CA HIS A 385 0.88 7.42 -1.02
C HIS A 385 1.38 7.65 0.40
N TYR A 386 2.68 7.50 0.60
CA TYR A 386 3.31 7.69 1.91
C TYR A 386 3.86 9.13 2.07
N GLU A 387 3.79 9.65 3.30
CA GLU A 387 4.44 10.91 3.72
C GLU A 387 5.84 10.69 4.31
N SER A 388 6.22 9.44 4.52
CA SER A 388 7.54 9.01 4.99
C SER A 388 7.83 7.60 4.49
N PRO A 389 9.05 7.23 4.07
CA PRO A 389 10.33 7.93 4.27
C PRO A 389 10.54 9.15 3.37
N GLU A 390 9.95 9.13 2.17
CA GLU A 390 9.87 10.26 1.24
C GLU A 390 8.45 10.85 1.26
N GLN A 391 8.26 12.03 0.66
CA GLN A 391 6.98 12.75 0.64
C GLN A 391 6.21 12.48 -0.66
N GLY A 392 5.73 11.24 -0.79
CA GLY A 392 5.12 10.70 -2.00
C GLY A 392 6.11 9.97 -2.91
N VAL A 393 5.80 9.93 -4.20
CA VAL A 393 6.57 9.27 -5.26
C VAL A 393 7.04 10.29 -6.31
N GLY A 394 7.93 9.90 -7.23
CA GLY A 394 8.52 10.80 -8.22
C GLY A 394 7.85 10.75 -9.60
N PRO A 395 8.17 11.70 -10.50
CA PRO A 395 7.67 11.72 -11.87
C PRO A 395 7.91 10.43 -12.66
N LYS A 396 9.02 9.73 -12.40
CA LYS A 396 9.33 8.45 -13.05
C LYS A 396 8.32 7.35 -12.67
N ASP A 397 7.89 7.33 -11.41
CA ASP A 397 6.98 6.31 -10.89
C ASP A 397 5.57 6.56 -11.40
N MET A 398 5.13 7.82 -11.45
CA MET A 398 3.86 8.21 -12.06
C MET A 398 3.82 7.97 -13.57
N LEU A 399 4.91 8.24 -14.29
CA LEU A 399 4.98 7.91 -15.72
C LEU A 399 4.85 6.40 -15.99
N ALA A 400 5.38 5.54 -15.09
CA ALA A 400 5.24 4.09 -15.23
C ALA A 400 3.77 3.64 -15.12
N GLN A 401 2.97 4.30 -14.28
CA GLN A 401 1.51 4.11 -14.21
C GLN A 401 0.84 4.53 -15.53
N VAL A 402 1.10 5.77 -15.99
CA VAL A 402 0.51 6.35 -17.22
C VAL A 402 0.82 5.50 -18.47
N GLN A 403 2.09 5.10 -18.65
CA GLN A 403 2.49 4.23 -19.76
C GLN A 403 1.94 2.80 -19.62
N GLY A 404 1.85 2.32 -18.38
CA GLY A 404 1.37 0.99 -18.02
C GLY A 404 -0.13 0.78 -18.22
N GLU A 405 -0.93 1.83 -18.08
CA GLU A 405 -2.37 1.86 -18.40
C GLU A 405 -2.68 2.43 -19.80
N ALA A 406 -1.61 2.59 -20.61
CA ALA A 406 -1.61 3.12 -21.98
C ALA A 406 -2.32 4.47 -22.18
N LEU A 407 -2.37 5.32 -21.15
CA LEU A 407 -2.91 6.67 -21.24
C LEU A 407 -2.00 7.57 -22.10
N ASN A 408 -2.58 8.41 -22.95
CA ASN A 408 -1.80 9.37 -23.73
C ASN A 408 -1.38 10.60 -22.91
N VAL A 409 -2.18 10.99 -21.90
CA VAL A 409 -1.90 12.11 -20.99
C VAL A 409 -2.16 11.69 -19.54
N GLY A 410 -1.27 12.05 -18.63
CA GLY A 410 -1.52 12.02 -17.19
C GLY A 410 -1.10 13.35 -16.57
N SER A 411 -2.04 14.06 -15.92
CA SER A 411 -1.78 15.33 -15.24
C SER A 411 -1.65 15.11 -13.74
N VAL A 412 -0.41 15.17 -13.24
CA VAL A 412 -0.12 15.03 -11.82
C VAL A 412 -0.45 16.33 -11.10
N LEU A 413 -1.58 16.37 -10.42
CA LEU A 413 -2.00 17.51 -9.64
C LEU A 413 -1.25 17.52 -8.31
N THR A 414 -0.52 18.61 -8.07
CA THR A 414 0.00 18.92 -6.73
C THR A 414 -1.15 19.42 -5.88
N TRP A 415 -1.19 19.06 -4.60
CA TRP A 415 -2.31 19.37 -3.71
C TRP A 415 -1.84 19.41 -2.25
N GLY A 416 -2.75 19.60 -1.29
CA GLY A 416 -2.45 19.87 0.12
C GLY A 416 -1.37 18.98 0.75
N PRO A 417 -1.55 17.64 0.84
CA PRO A 417 -0.55 16.74 1.42
C PRO A 417 0.78 16.75 0.66
N CYS A 418 1.88 16.91 1.38
CA CYS A 418 3.24 17.01 0.83
C CYS A 418 3.47 18.17 -0.18
N TYR A 419 2.56 19.18 -0.23
CA TYR A 419 2.56 20.27 -1.20
C TYR A 419 3.96 20.84 -1.51
N TYR A 420 4.69 21.27 -0.48
CA TYR A 420 5.96 21.97 -0.67
C TYR A 420 7.11 21.06 -1.14
N HIS A 421 6.97 19.74 -1.03
CA HIS A 421 7.87 18.80 -1.70
C HIS A 421 7.43 18.55 -3.14
N GLN A 422 6.17 18.21 -3.38
CA GLN A 422 5.68 17.81 -4.70
C GLN A 422 5.70 18.95 -5.73
N LYS A 423 5.45 20.19 -5.30
CA LYS A 423 5.51 21.36 -6.19
C LYS A 423 6.86 21.58 -6.89
N GLN A 424 7.95 20.96 -6.43
CA GLN A 424 9.25 21.06 -7.10
C GLN A 424 9.27 20.41 -8.50
N PHE A 425 8.29 19.55 -8.80
CA PHE A 425 8.14 18.88 -10.10
C PHE A 425 7.29 19.68 -11.09
N PHE A 426 6.59 20.74 -10.64
CA PHE A 426 5.89 21.68 -11.49
C PHE A 426 6.87 22.54 -12.29
N SER A 427 6.55 22.79 -13.57
CA SER A 427 7.35 23.67 -14.44
C SER A 427 6.52 24.48 -15.46
N GLY A 428 5.19 24.34 -15.44
CA GLY A 428 4.30 24.89 -16.47
C GLY A 428 4.56 24.35 -17.88
N GLN A 429 5.25 23.22 -18.01
CA GLN A 429 5.63 22.55 -19.25
C GLN A 429 5.55 21.02 -19.06
N ASP A 430 5.42 20.28 -20.17
CA ASP A 430 5.44 18.81 -20.15
C ASP A 430 6.73 18.29 -19.51
N HIS A 431 6.62 17.36 -18.56
CA HIS A 431 7.77 16.88 -17.81
C HIS A 431 8.78 16.20 -18.76
N PRO A 432 10.11 16.39 -18.61
CA PRO A 432 11.12 15.88 -19.57
C PRO A 432 11.19 14.36 -19.78
N LEU A 433 10.45 13.57 -19.01
CA LEU A 433 10.29 12.12 -19.22
C LEU A 433 9.16 11.78 -20.21
N SER A 434 8.37 12.77 -20.63
CA SER A 434 7.30 12.62 -21.62
C SER A 434 7.84 12.12 -22.96
N THR A 435 6.99 11.41 -23.68
CA THR A 435 7.27 10.79 -24.99
C THR A 435 6.33 11.35 -26.05
N ASP A 436 6.44 10.86 -27.28
CA ASP A 436 5.50 11.18 -28.36
C ASP A 436 4.10 10.57 -28.19
N ARG A 437 3.96 9.56 -27.33
CA ARG A 437 2.72 8.80 -27.09
C ARG A 437 2.13 8.95 -25.69
N HIS A 438 2.95 9.34 -24.71
CA HIS A 438 2.60 9.45 -23.29
C HIS A 438 3.20 10.74 -22.73
N LEU A 439 2.34 11.70 -22.40
CA LEU A 439 2.69 12.96 -21.75
C LEU A 439 2.44 12.86 -20.24
N LEU A 440 3.39 13.36 -19.46
CA LEU A 440 3.23 13.59 -18.04
C LEU A 440 3.33 15.11 -17.79
N HIS A 441 2.26 15.72 -17.32
CA HIS A 441 2.26 17.13 -16.93
C HIS A 441 2.13 17.25 -15.42
N TYR A 442 2.61 18.34 -14.82
CA TYR A 442 2.38 18.65 -13.41
C TYR A 442 1.54 19.93 -13.33
N ASP A 443 0.42 19.86 -12.63
CA ASP A 443 -0.58 20.93 -12.51
C ASP A 443 -1.04 21.05 -11.04
N LEU A 444 -2.19 21.67 -10.76
CA LEU A 444 -2.66 21.93 -9.39
C LEU A 444 -4.11 21.48 -9.16
N GLU A 445 -4.34 20.84 -8.00
CA GLU A 445 -5.66 20.69 -7.39
C GLU A 445 -5.74 21.63 -6.17
N VAL A 446 -6.87 22.33 -6.04
CA VAL A 446 -7.14 23.22 -4.90
C VAL A 446 -7.91 22.45 -3.84
N SER A 447 -7.19 21.58 -3.14
CA SER A 447 -7.68 20.69 -2.08
C SER A 447 -6.75 20.69 -0.87
N GLY A 448 -7.33 20.76 0.34
CA GLY A 448 -6.58 21.09 1.56
C GLY A 448 -6.13 22.56 1.65
N PHE A 449 -6.60 23.42 0.75
CA PHE A 449 -6.46 24.88 0.78
C PHE A 449 -7.63 25.52 1.56
N PRO A 450 -7.55 26.81 1.95
CA PRO A 450 -8.64 27.48 2.66
C PRO A 450 -9.99 27.49 1.93
N SER A 451 -10.02 27.39 0.59
CA SER A 451 -11.27 27.28 -0.19
C SER A 451 -11.83 25.86 -0.29
N SER A 452 -11.15 24.81 0.18
CA SER A 452 -11.54 23.39 -0.01
C SER A 452 -12.97 23.02 0.46
N HIS A 453 -13.60 23.84 1.31
CA HIS A 453 -15.02 23.66 1.68
C HIS A 453 -16.02 24.14 0.60
N ALA A 454 -15.59 25.03 -0.30
CA ALA A 454 -16.34 25.53 -1.44
C ALA A 454 -16.37 24.52 -2.60
N GLY A 455 -15.58 23.45 -2.49
CA GLY A 455 -15.35 22.47 -3.52
C GLY A 455 -13.86 22.34 -3.80
N HIS A 456 -13.50 21.33 -4.57
CA HIS A 456 -12.14 21.13 -5.03
C HIS A 456 -12.04 21.53 -6.50
N LEU A 457 -10.97 22.26 -6.85
CA LEU A 457 -10.75 22.74 -8.21
C LEU A 457 -9.59 22.02 -8.89
N VAL A 458 -9.79 21.62 -10.14
CA VAL A 458 -8.73 21.19 -11.06
C VAL A 458 -8.28 22.38 -11.89
N LEU A 459 -6.99 22.70 -11.87
CA LEU A 459 -6.40 23.80 -12.64
C LEU A 459 -5.29 23.29 -13.57
N LEU A 460 -5.55 23.28 -14.88
CA LEU A 460 -4.70 22.66 -15.91
C LEU A 460 -4.00 23.69 -16.81
N GLY A 461 -2.71 23.49 -17.06
CA GLY A 461 -1.91 24.39 -17.90
C GLY A 461 -1.57 25.71 -17.23
N LEU A 462 -1.34 25.69 -15.91
CA LEU A 462 -0.79 26.85 -15.18
C LEU A 462 0.63 27.17 -15.66
N LYS A 463 1.05 28.43 -15.52
CA LYS A 463 2.44 28.89 -15.75
C LYS A 463 3.17 29.12 -14.44
N GLU A 464 2.43 29.61 -13.44
CA GLU A 464 2.85 29.81 -12.06
C GLU A 464 1.87 29.05 -11.16
N GLN A 465 2.38 28.27 -10.22
CA GLN A 465 1.57 27.40 -9.34
C GLN A 465 1.19 28.09 -8.01
N ASP A 466 1.87 29.15 -7.61
CA ASP A 466 1.57 29.86 -6.36
C ASP A 466 0.62 31.05 -6.57
N TYR A 467 -0.40 31.14 -5.72
CA TYR A 467 -1.34 32.27 -5.75
C TYR A 467 -0.63 33.60 -5.39
N PRO A 468 -0.86 34.69 -6.13
CA PRO A 468 -0.06 35.91 -6.01
C PRO A 468 -0.13 36.54 -4.61
N GLY A 469 1.03 36.96 -4.09
CA GLY A 469 1.13 37.61 -2.78
C GLY A 469 1.09 36.65 -1.59
N THR A 470 1.01 35.33 -1.82
CA THR A 470 1.11 34.31 -0.76
C THR A 470 2.53 33.76 -0.64
N SER A 471 2.87 33.22 0.54
CA SER A 471 4.10 32.46 0.81
C SER A 471 3.84 31.05 1.36
N ARG A 472 2.56 30.77 1.62
CA ARG A 472 2.05 29.57 2.30
C ARG A 472 0.62 29.28 1.79
N ILE A 473 0.22 28.01 1.69
CA ILE A 473 -1.11 27.63 1.18
C ILE A 473 -2.27 28.16 2.05
N GLU A 474 -2.03 28.33 3.34
CA GLU A 474 -2.98 28.84 4.33
C GLU A 474 -3.33 30.33 4.13
N GLN A 475 -2.66 31.02 3.20
CA GLN A 475 -2.90 32.42 2.84
C GLN A 475 -3.70 32.59 1.54
N TRP A 476 -4.09 31.48 0.90
CA TRP A 476 -4.88 31.49 -0.32
C TRP A 476 -6.33 31.94 -0.03
N PRO A 477 -7.11 32.32 -1.08
CA PRO A 477 -8.53 32.64 -0.93
C PRO A 477 -9.32 31.54 -0.21
N THR A 478 -10.39 31.93 0.50
CA THR A 478 -11.26 31.04 1.28
C THR A 478 -12.55 30.66 0.54
N TRP A 479 -12.58 30.84 -0.78
CA TRP A 479 -13.65 30.43 -1.71
C TRP A 479 -13.08 30.41 -3.13
N ASP A 480 -13.79 29.83 -4.09
CA ASP A 480 -13.16 29.32 -5.32
C ASP A 480 -13.00 30.35 -6.44
N LEU A 481 -13.98 31.24 -6.63
CA LEU A 481 -13.98 32.29 -7.65
C LEU A 481 -12.67 33.07 -7.86
N PRO A 482 -11.93 33.53 -6.82
CA PRO A 482 -10.69 34.28 -7.00
C PRO A 482 -9.56 33.37 -7.52
N VAL A 483 -9.56 32.10 -7.12
CA VAL A 483 -8.59 31.09 -7.56
C VAL A 483 -8.86 30.71 -9.02
N LEU A 484 -10.12 30.48 -9.39
CA LEU A 484 -10.55 30.30 -10.78
C LEU A 484 -10.11 31.50 -11.64
N ARG A 485 -10.45 32.74 -11.25
CA ARG A 485 -10.05 33.95 -11.99
C ARG A 485 -8.54 34.09 -12.16
N TRP A 486 -7.76 33.74 -11.12
CA TRP A 486 -6.31 33.70 -11.22
C TRP A 486 -5.83 32.66 -12.24
N ALA A 487 -6.35 31.42 -12.21
CA ALA A 487 -6.02 30.40 -13.18
C ALA A 487 -6.37 30.84 -14.62
N LYS A 488 -7.58 31.37 -14.83
CA LYS A 488 -8.02 31.92 -16.12
C LYS A 488 -7.11 33.05 -16.62
N SER A 489 -6.60 33.91 -15.73
CA SER A 489 -5.65 34.98 -16.09
C SER A 489 -4.33 34.46 -16.69
N GLN A 490 -3.96 33.20 -16.40
CA GLN A 490 -2.80 32.55 -16.98
C GLN A 490 -3.11 31.87 -18.33
N GLY A 491 -4.38 31.69 -18.68
CA GLY A 491 -4.85 30.90 -19.82
C GLY A 491 -5.13 29.42 -19.47
N ALA A 492 -5.20 29.07 -18.19
CA ALA A 492 -5.48 27.71 -17.74
C ALA A 492 -6.90 27.23 -18.16
N VAL A 493 -7.08 25.92 -18.17
CA VAL A 493 -8.39 25.26 -18.20
C VAL A 493 -8.73 24.87 -16.77
N ALA A 494 -9.87 25.31 -16.25
CA ALA A 494 -10.26 25.16 -14.85
C ALA A 494 -11.64 24.51 -14.71
N GLY A 495 -11.79 23.65 -13.72
CA GLY A 495 -13.03 22.92 -13.45
C GLY A 495 -13.12 22.47 -11.98
N PHE A 496 -14.25 21.87 -11.62
CA PHE A 496 -14.42 21.23 -10.30
C PHE A 496 -14.01 19.75 -10.38
N ALA A 497 -13.24 19.29 -9.41
CA ALA A 497 -12.83 17.89 -9.25
C ALA A 497 -14.01 17.00 -8.79
N HIS A 498 -13.90 15.69 -9.02
CA HIS A 498 -14.67 14.59 -8.40
C HIS A 498 -16.09 14.99 -7.97
N SER A 499 -16.87 15.47 -8.94
CA SER A 499 -17.87 16.49 -8.64
C SER A 499 -19.12 15.96 -7.94
N GLY A 500 -19.39 14.66 -8.03
CA GLY A 500 -20.51 14.01 -7.35
C GLY A 500 -20.36 13.89 -5.83
N TRP A 501 -19.18 14.14 -5.24
CA TRP A 501 -19.00 14.08 -3.78
C TRP A 501 -19.76 15.20 -3.07
N GLY A 502 -20.77 14.83 -2.27
CA GLY A 502 -21.70 15.77 -1.62
C GLY A 502 -22.93 16.10 -2.48
N LEU A 503 -22.98 15.58 -3.71
CA LEU A 503 -24.11 15.74 -4.63
C LEU A 503 -24.99 14.48 -4.72
N ALA A 504 -24.99 13.67 -3.66
CA ALA A 504 -25.71 12.40 -3.63
C ALA A 504 -27.25 12.59 -3.66
N VAL A 505 -27.89 11.90 -4.61
CA VAL A 505 -29.35 11.77 -4.74
C VAL A 505 -29.76 10.30 -4.64
N SER A 506 -31.04 10.04 -4.35
CA SER A 506 -31.58 8.70 -4.09
C SER A 506 -32.12 7.99 -5.34
N THR A 507 -32.40 8.74 -6.41
CA THR A 507 -32.85 8.23 -7.71
C THR A 507 -31.71 7.99 -8.70
N SER A 508 -31.95 7.12 -9.69
CA SER A 508 -31.09 6.93 -10.87
C SER A 508 -31.56 7.70 -12.11
N GLU A 509 -32.61 8.51 -11.99
CA GLU A 509 -33.15 9.34 -13.08
C GLU A 509 -32.26 10.56 -13.36
N LEU A 510 -32.18 10.98 -14.62
CA LEU A 510 -31.35 12.09 -15.08
C LEU A 510 -32.04 12.88 -16.21
N PRO A 511 -32.16 14.23 -16.09
CA PRO A 511 -32.04 15.00 -14.86
C PRO A 511 -33.15 14.62 -13.85
N ASN A 512 -33.00 15.03 -12.60
CA ASN A 512 -34.00 14.88 -11.54
C ASN A 512 -34.00 16.11 -10.61
N ASP A 513 -35.12 16.37 -9.95
CA ASP A 513 -35.31 17.55 -9.08
C ASP A 513 -34.97 17.28 -7.60
N GLU A 514 -34.27 16.17 -7.27
CA GLU A 514 -33.80 15.95 -5.90
C GLU A 514 -32.66 16.94 -5.59
N MET A 515 -32.87 17.79 -4.58
CA MET A 515 -31.83 18.70 -4.08
C MET A 515 -30.81 17.92 -3.25
N PRO A 516 -29.53 17.85 -3.66
CA PRO A 516 -28.50 17.19 -2.87
C PRO A 516 -27.99 18.07 -1.71
N GLY A 517 -27.07 17.53 -0.91
CA GLY A 517 -26.56 18.17 0.30
C GLY A 517 -25.61 19.36 0.08
N PHE A 518 -24.78 19.33 -0.98
CA PHE A 518 -23.63 20.25 -1.15
C PHE A 518 -22.70 20.23 0.09
N ASP A 519 -22.49 19.03 0.66
CA ASP A 519 -21.99 18.82 2.02
C ASP A 519 -20.68 18.00 2.09
N SER A 520 -19.92 17.96 0.99
CA SER A 520 -18.64 17.25 0.91
C SER A 520 -17.60 18.04 0.11
N ILE A 521 -16.78 17.38 -0.72
CA ILE A 521 -15.61 17.98 -1.40
C ILE A 521 -15.82 18.29 -2.90
N GLY A 522 -16.91 17.85 -3.51
CA GLY A 522 -17.17 17.95 -4.95
C GLY A 522 -17.56 19.35 -5.42
N ALA A 523 -18.50 19.44 -6.34
CA ALA A 523 -18.84 20.70 -7.03
C ALA A 523 -19.75 21.65 -6.21
N ASN A 524 -19.37 22.00 -4.97
CA ASN A 524 -20.26 22.73 -4.06
C ASN A 524 -20.60 24.17 -4.55
N GLU A 525 -19.59 25.01 -4.83
CA GLU A 525 -19.79 26.39 -5.34
C GLU A 525 -19.95 26.46 -6.87
N TYR A 526 -19.96 25.33 -7.58
CA TYR A 526 -20.07 25.30 -9.06
C TYR A 526 -21.29 26.08 -9.59
N ILE A 527 -22.46 25.96 -8.96
CA ILE A 527 -23.68 26.69 -9.33
C ILE A 527 -23.58 28.21 -9.11
N VAL A 528 -22.62 28.68 -8.32
CA VAL A 528 -22.29 30.10 -8.15
C VAL A 528 -21.25 30.52 -9.20
N ASP A 529 -20.16 29.77 -9.30
CA ASP A 529 -19.03 30.12 -10.16
C ASP A 529 -19.33 30.02 -11.65
N VAL A 530 -20.19 29.09 -12.07
CA VAL A 530 -20.64 28.98 -13.47
C VAL A 530 -21.37 30.24 -13.95
N THR A 531 -21.93 31.04 -13.04
CA THR A 531 -22.58 32.32 -13.38
C THR A 531 -21.59 33.41 -13.79
N HIS A 532 -20.29 33.22 -13.50
CA HIS A 532 -19.23 34.11 -13.94
C HIS A 532 -18.64 33.65 -15.28
N GLU A 533 -18.87 34.46 -16.32
CA GLU A 533 -18.43 34.17 -17.69
C GLU A 533 -16.95 33.75 -17.75
N GLY A 534 -16.72 32.54 -18.28
CA GLY A 534 -15.39 31.97 -18.45
C GLY A 534 -14.66 31.54 -17.18
N ALA A 535 -15.30 31.54 -15.99
CA ALA A 535 -14.66 31.09 -14.75
C ALA A 535 -14.47 29.57 -14.68
N VAL A 536 -15.45 28.79 -15.16
CA VAL A 536 -15.45 27.32 -15.14
C VAL A 536 -15.56 26.78 -16.57
N ASP A 537 -14.53 26.07 -17.04
CA ASP A 537 -14.53 25.42 -18.36
C ASP A 537 -15.23 24.05 -18.32
N PHE A 538 -15.02 23.25 -17.27
CA PHE A 538 -15.55 21.88 -17.17
C PHE A 538 -15.98 21.44 -15.76
N ILE A 539 -16.76 20.36 -15.70
CA ILE A 539 -17.03 19.53 -14.52
C ILE A 539 -16.32 18.18 -14.70
N SER A 540 -15.69 17.67 -13.63
CA SER A 540 -15.10 16.33 -13.60
C SER A 540 -16.14 15.25 -13.33
N ALA A 541 -15.91 14.07 -13.92
CA ALA A 541 -16.81 12.93 -13.84
C ALA A 541 -16.04 11.59 -13.94
N ALA A 542 -16.78 10.49 -13.82
CA ALA A 542 -16.32 9.09 -13.91
C ALA A 542 -15.64 8.49 -12.66
N ASP A 543 -15.75 9.16 -11.50
CA ASP A 543 -15.23 8.68 -10.21
C ASP A 543 -16.32 8.41 -9.15
N THR A 544 -17.55 8.87 -9.39
CA THR A 544 -18.75 8.67 -8.57
C THR A 544 -19.97 8.24 -9.43
N PRO A 545 -21.14 7.92 -8.84
CA PRO A 545 -22.34 7.54 -9.59
C PRO A 545 -22.79 8.63 -10.59
N PRO A 546 -23.14 8.28 -11.85
CA PRO A 546 -23.58 9.28 -12.85
C PRO A 546 -24.72 10.21 -12.39
N PRO A 547 -25.74 9.77 -11.60
CA PRO A 547 -26.77 10.67 -11.09
C PRO A 547 -26.27 11.77 -10.15
N TRP A 548 -25.11 11.58 -9.51
CA TRP A 548 -24.53 12.55 -8.57
C TRP A 548 -23.68 13.59 -9.31
N GLU A 549 -22.99 13.19 -10.38
CA GLU A 549 -22.14 14.05 -11.22
C GLU A 549 -22.94 14.81 -12.28
N LEU A 550 -23.82 14.12 -13.01
CA LEU A 550 -24.44 14.64 -14.22
C LEU A 550 -25.68 15.48 -13.96
N ASN A 551 -26.34 15.34 -12.80
CA ASN A 551 -27.59 16.04 -12.53
C ASN A 551 -27.37 17.55 -12.44
N ILE A 552 -26.36 17.98 -11.68
CA ILE A 552 -25.98 19.40 -11.55
C ILE A 552 -25.54 19.99 -12.90
N TRP A 553 -24.89 19.18 -13.76
CA TRP A 553 -24.46 19.57 -15.09
C TRP A 553 -25.64 19.74 -16.06
N TYR A 554 -26.60 18.81 -16.08
CA TYR A 554 -27.79 18.96 -16.92
C TYR A 554 -28.63 20.17 -16.52
N HIS A 555 -28.84 20.40 -15.22
CA HIS A 555 -29.55 21.60 -14.74
C HIS A 555 -28.84 22.91 -15.13
N THR A 556 -27.50 22.98 -15.08
CA THR A 556 -26.78 24.19 -15.54
C THR A 556 -26.82 24.36 -17.06
N LEU A 557 -26.81 23.27 -17.84
CA LEU A 557 -27.00 23.31 -19.29
C LEU A 557 -28.41 23.80 -19.68
N ASP A 558 -29.45 23.34 -18.98
CA ASP A 558 -30.86 23.69 -19.23
C ASP A 558 -31.14 25.18 -18.97
N VAL A 559 -30.54 25.77 -17.93
CA VAL A 559 -30.64 27.23 -17.67
C VAL A 559 -29.69 28.08 -18.54
N GLY A 560 -28.93 27.46 -19.45
CA GLY A 560 -28.21 28.14 -20.52
C GLY A 560 -26.69 28.21 -20.37
N PHE A 561 -26.09 27.70 -19.28
CA PHE A 561 -24.63 27.60 -19.16
C PHE A 561 -24.07 26.53 -20.11
N ARG A 562 -22.76 26.58 -20.39
CA ARG A 562 -22.13 25.78 -21.46
C ARG A 562 -20.84 25.06 -21.02
N THR A 563 -20.69 24.83 -19.72
CA THR A 563 -19.60 24.05 -19.11
C THR A 563 -19.46 22.69 -19.79
N ARG A 564 -18.22 22.25 -20.02
CA ARG A 564 -17.89 20.96 -20.64
C ARG A 564 -17.79 19.86 -19.58
N ILE A 565 -17.52 18.62 -20.00
CA ILE A 565 -17.31 17.49 -19.11
C ILE A 565 -15.94 16.86 -19.41
N SER A 566 -15.23 16.43 -18.36
CA SER A 566 -13.96 15.70 -18.47
C SER A 566 -13.90 14.54 -17.48
N GLY A 567 -13.26 13.44 -17.86
CA GLY A 567 -13.19 12.23 -17.03
C GLY A 567 -11.88 12.13 -16.25
N GLU A 568 -11.94 11.74 -14.98
CA GLU A 568 -10.77 11.63 -14.10
C GLU A 568 -10.81 10.40 -13.19
N THR A 569 -9.72 10.14 -12.46
CA THR A 569 -9.72 9.14 -11.38
C THR A 569 -9.61 9.70 -9.97
N ASP A 570 -8.94 10.84 -9.81
CA ASP A 570 -8.34 11.22 -8.54
C ASP A 570 -7.59 10.01 -7.90
N PHE A 571 -6.63 9.46 -8.66
CA PHE A 571 -5.76 8.39 -8.18
C PHE A 571 -4.65 8.96 -7.27
N PRO A 572 -4.41 8.42 -6.04
CA PRO A 572 -5.00 7.23 -5.46
C PRO A 572 -6.04 7.53 -4.35
N CYS A 573 -6.72 8.67 -4.40
CA CYS A 573 -7.63 9.13 -3.35
C CYS A 573 -9.04 8.53 -3.48
N ILE A 574 -9.68 8.63 -4.65
CA ILE A 574 -10.98 7.98 -4.88
C ILE A 574 -10.80 6.51 -5.28
N THR A 575 -9.82 6.20 -6.14
CA THR A 575 -9.46 4.81 -6.49
C THR A 575 -7.99 4.51 -6.27
N GLN A 576 -7.70 3.45 -5.51
CA GLN A 576 -6.34 2.95 -5.28
C GLN A 576 -5.86 1.96 -6.35
N ASP A 577 -6.72 1.59 -7.31
CA ASP A 577 -6.42 0.52 -8.26
C ASP A 577 -5.52 1.03 -9.40
N ARG A 578 -6.02 1.91 -10.29
CA ARG A 578 -5.30 2.33 -11.51
C ARG A 578 -5.59 3.78 -11.90
N VAL A 579 -4.61 4.43 -12.53
CA VAL A 579 -4.81 5.69 -13.25
C VAL A 579 -5.71 5.48 -14.48
N GLY A 580 -6.52 6.48 -14.80
CA GLY A 580 -7.44 6.48 -15.94
C GLY A 580 -8.62 5.51 -15.86
N GLN A 581 -9.05 5.03 -14.69
CA GLN A 581 -10.30 4.27 -14.60
C GLN A 581 -11.51 5.09 -15.06
N GLY A 582 -11.64 6.34 -14.62
CA GLY A 582 -12.32 7.39 -15.37
C GLY A 582 -11.29 8.13 -16.23
N ARG A 583 -11.64 8.42 -17.49
CA ARG A 583 -10.75 9.14 -18.41
C ARG A 583 -11.52 9.97 -19.43
N SER A 584 -10.89 11.04 -19.87
CA SER A 584 -11.29 11.83 -21.04
C SER A 584 -10.64 11.29 -22.32
N TYR A 585 -11.34 11.43 -23.44
CA TYR A 585 -10.78 11.29 -24.78
C TYR A 585 -10.90 12.61 -25.51
N GLY A 586 -9.78 13.31 -25.71
CA GLY A 586 -9.74 14.60 -26.41
C GLY A 586 -9.37 14.45 -27.88
N LYS A 587 -10.15 15.06 -28.79
CA LYS A 587 -9.82 15.10 -30.21
C LYS A 587 -8.79 16.19 -30.51
N VAL A 588 -7.57 15.78 -30.86
CA VAL A 588 -6.44 16.68 -31.13
C VAL A 588 -6.10 16.67 -32.62
N GLU A 589 -5.91 17.85 -33.21
CA GLU A 589 -5.53 17.98 -34.61
C GLU A 589 -4.02 17.82 -34.79
N GLY A 590 -3.61 16.83 -35.59
CA GLY A 590 -2.20 16.52 -35.84
C GLY A 590 -1.59 15.65 -34.75
N ARG A 591 -0.42 16.04 -34.24
CA ARG A 591 0.32 15.29 -33.22
C ARG A 591 -0.14 15.71 -31.82
N LEU A 592 -0.26 14.72 -30.93
CA LEU A 592 -0.50 14.93 -29.50
C LEU A 592 0.45 15.99 -28.91
N SER A 593 -0.14 16.92 -28.17
CA SER A 593 0.51 17.89 -27.30
C SER A 593 -0.43 18.19 -26.14
N TYR A 594 0.12 18.55 -24.97
CA TYR A 594 -0.73 18.83 -23.81
C TYR A 594 -1.66 20.02 -24.05
N ALA A 595 -1.13 21.11 -24.66
CA ALA A 595 -1.95 22.25 -25.08
C ALA A 595 -3.11 21.84 -26.00
N GLY A 596 -2.87 20.97 -26.99
CA GLY A 596 -3.93 20.48 -27.87
C GLY A 596 -5.00 19.64 -27.15
N PHE A 597 -4.60 18.88 -26.13
CA PHE A 597 -5.53 18.14 -25.26
C PHE A 597 -6.35 19.09 -24.36
N LEU A 598 -5.74 20.13 -23.81
CA LEU A 598 -6.44 21.17 -23.04
C LEU A 598 -7.43 21.98 -23.91
N GLU A 599 -7.07 22.30 -25.16
CA GLU A 599 -8.04 22.90 -26.10
C GLU A 599 -9.21 21.95 -26.40
N ALA A 600 -8.98 20.62 -26.46
CA ALA A 600 -10.06 19.67 -26.64
C ALA A 600 -11.04 19.70 -25.45
N ILE A 601 -10.55 19.71 -24.21
CA ILE A 601 -11.37 19.87 -23.00
C ILE A 601 -12.14 21.19 -23.02
N ARG A 602 -11.44 22.33 -23.18
CA ARG A 602 -12.03 23.68 -23.16
C ARG A 602 -13.17 23.83 -24.18
N ASN A 603 -12.95 23.34 -25.40
CA ASN A 603 -13.96 23.44 -26.45
C ASN A 603 -15.07 22.40 -26.32
N GLY A 604 -14.88 21.31 -25.55
CA GLY A 604 -15.81 20.19 -25.49
C GLY A 604 -15.69 19.24 -26.69
N ARG A 605 -14.50 19.14 -27.29
CA ARG A 605 -14.14 18.09 -28.26
C ARG A 605 -13.70 16.82 -27.52
N THR A 606 -14.48 16.43 -26.52
CA THR A 606 -14.21 15.35 -25.58
C THR A 606 -15.39 14.38 -25.48
N TYR A 607 -15.09 13.13 -25.11
CA TYR A 607 -16.05 12.25 -24.44
C TYR A 607 -15.37 11.61 -23.22
N VAL A 608 -16.19 11.17 -22.27
CA VAL A 608 -15.77 10.55 -21.01
C VAL A 608 -16.15 9.08 -21.00
N GLY A 609 -15.35 8.22 -20.37
CA GLY A 609 -15.70 6.82 -20.17
C GLY A 609 -14.64 6.03 -19.42
N ASP A 610 -14.87 4.73 -19.33
CA ASP A 610 -14.04 3.72 -18.66
C ASP A 610 -12.89 3.16 -19.54
N GLY A 611 -12.80 3.62 -20.79
CA GLY A 611 -11.89 3.07 -21.80
C GLY A 611 -12.27 1.69 -22.34
N ARG A 612 -13.45 1.16 -21.97
CA ARG A 612 -14.11 0.01 -22.63
C ARG A 612 -15.18 0.48 -23.63
N SER A 613 -15.52 1.76 -23.59
CA SER A 613 -16.55 2.40 -24.40
C SER A 613 -16.00 3.67 -25.06
N HIS A 614 -16.35 3.89 -26.34
CA HIS A 614 -15.85 5.01 -27.14
C HIS A 614 -16.95 5.61 -28.00
N LEU A 615 -17.10 6.94 -27.93
CA LEU A 615 -18.13 7.72 -28.63
C LEU A 615 -17.46 8.80 -29.51
N MET A 616 -16.78 8.36 -30.55
CA MET A 616 -15.97 9.21 -31.42
C MET A 616 -16.82 9.94 -32.48
N ASP A 617 -16.37 11.14 -32.88
CA ASP A 617 -16.95 11.94 -33.96
C ASP A 617 -18.47 12.18 -33.82
N PHE A 618 -18.95 12.40 -32.59
CA PHE A 618 -20.35 12.77 -32.34
C PHE A 618 -20.67 14.10 -33.03
N ALA A 619 -21.74 14.12 -33.83
CA ALA A 619 -22.20 15.29 -34.56
C ALA A 619 -23.72 15.34 -34.68
N VAL A 620 -24.26 16.57 -34.67
CA VAL A 620 -25.68 16.87 -34.94
C VAL A 620 -25.78 17.76 -36.17
N ASN A 621 -26.59 17.38 -37.15
CA ASN A 621 -26.73 18.06 -38.44
C ASN A 621 -25.38 18.34 -39.16
N GLY A 622 -24.38 17.48 -38.93
CA GLY A 622 -23.02 17.63 -39.48
C GLY A 622 -22.10 18.58 -38.69
N ARG A 623 -22.57 19.20 -37.61
CA ARG A 623 -21.72 19.91 -36.64
C ARG A 623 -21.21 18.94 -35.59
N GLU A 624 -19.90 18.76 -35.55
CA GLU A 624 -19.19 17.96 -34.53
C GLU A 624 -19.22 18.66 -33.16
N ALA A 625 -19.31 17.90 -32.07
CA ALA A 625 -19.17 18.44 -30.71
C ALA A 625 -17.84 19.19 -30.54
N GLY A 626 -17.89 20.30 -29.82
CA GLY A 626 -16.77 21.21 -29.64
C GLY A 626 -16.35 22.00 -30.88
N THR A 627 -17.24 22.13 -31.88
CA THR A 627 -17.01 23.00 -33.06
C THR A 627 -18.12 24.03 -33.24
N GLY A 628 -17.77 25.32 -33.38
CA GLY A 628 -18.74 26.42 -33.49
C GLY A 628 -19.68 26.48 -32.28
N GLU A 629 -19.10 26.77 -31.11
CA GLU A 629 -19.73 26.83 -29.78
C GLU A 629 -20.42 25.54 -29.28
N SER A 630 -20.42 24.47 -30.09
CA SER A 630 -21.28 23.27 -29.92
C SER A 630 -22.78 23.57 -30.08
N GLU A 631 -23.15 24.59 -30.86
CA GLU A 631 -24.55 25.01 -31.02
C GLU A 631 -25.15 24.58 -32.38
N VAL A 632 -26.30 23.90 -32.34
CA VAL A 632 -27.15 23.64 -33.52
C VAL A 632 -28.53 24.23 -33.27
N ARG A 633 -28.92 25.20 -34.09
CA ARG A 633 -30.28 25.79 -34.05
C ARG A 633 -31.25 24.93 -34.85
N LEU A 634 -32.41 24.67 -34.26
CA LEU A 634 -33.51 23.90 -34.82
C LEU A 634 -34.81 24.70 -34.59
N ALA A 635 -35.71 24.70 -35.56
CA ALA A 635 -37.08 25.14 -35.36
C ALA A 635 -37.89 24.06 -34.64
N ALA A 636 -39.00 24.44 -34.02
CA ALA A 636 -39.89 23.49 -33.37
C ALA A 636 -40.48 22.51 -34.41
N GLY A 637 -40.17 21.22 -34.26
CA GLY A 637 -40.56 20.16 -35.20
C GLY A 637 -39.51 19.78 -36.24
N ASP A 638 -38.35 20.44 -36.28
CA ASP A 638 -37.24 20.03 -37.15
C ASP A 638 -36.66 18.68 -36.73
N VAL A 639 -36.25 17.88 -37.71
CA VAL A 639 -35.58 16.58 -37.48
C VAL A 639 -34.07 16.79 -37.36
N ALA A 640 -33.52 16.51 -36.18
CA ALA A 640 -32.08 16.45 -35.98
C ALA A 640 -31.50 15.12 -36.51
N ARG A 641 -30.48 15.18 -37.37
CA ARG A 641 -29.65 14.02 -37.72
C ARG A 641 -28.49 13.93 -36.74
N VAL A 642 -28.48 12.90 -35.90
CA VAL A 642 -27.36 12.57 -35.00
C VAL A 642 -26.50 11.47 -35.65
N THR A 643 -25.17 11.61 -35.56
CA THR A 643 -24.20 10.60 -36.00
C THR A 643 -23.07 10.46 -34.98
N VAL A 644 -22.60 9.24 -34.74
CA VAL A 644 -21.48 8.93 -33.84
C VAL A 644 -20.82 7.62 -34.29
N LYS A 645 -19.49 7.52 -34.12
CA LYS A 645 -18.75 6.26 -34.26
C LYS A 645 -18.63 5.61 -32.89
N VAL A 646 -19.29 4.47 -32.71
CA VAL A 646 -19.29 3.74 -31.45
C VAL A 646 -18.36 2.54 -31.54
N ALA A 647 -17.54 2.35 -30.51
CA ALA A 647 -16.89 1.08 -30.22
C ALA A 647 -17.08 0.75 -28.74
N ALA A 648 -17.30 -0.52 -28.45
CA ALA A 648 -17.68 -0.99 -27.12
C ALA A 648 -17.14 -2.40 -26.92
N ARG A 649 -16.54 -2.65 -25.75
CA ARG A 649 -16.10 -3.97 -25.33
C ARG A 649 -16.83 -4.42 -24.07
N LEU A 650 -17.54 -5.53 -24.21
CA LEU A 650 -18.23 -6.23 -23.14
C LEU A 650 -17.81 -7.69 -23.17
N ASP A 651 -17.86 -8.37 -22.02
CA ASP A 651 -17.67 -9.82 -21.99
C ASP A 651 -18.80 -10.54 -22.73
N PRO A 652 -18.55 -11.72 -23.34
CA PRO A 652 -19.56 -12.47 -24.10
C PRO A 652 -20.78 -12.90 -23.29
N SER A 653 -20.64 -12.99 -21.97
CA SER A 653 -21.72 -13.29 -21.02
C SER A 653 -21.87 -12.13 -20.03
N PRO A 654 -23.09 -11.79 -19.58
CA PRO A 654 -23.29 -10.69 -18.64
C PRO A 654 -22.65 -10.96 -17.26
N SER A 655 -22.17 -9.92 -16.60
CA SER A 655 -21.62 -9.99 -15.25
C SER A 655 -22.75 -9.94 -14.23
N GLU A 656 -23.20 -11.11 -13.78
CA GLU A 656 -24.17 -11.27 -12.69
C GLU A 656 -23.73 -10.60 -11.37
N VAL A 657 -22.44 -10.28 -11.20
CA VAL A 657 -21.97 -9.47 -10.08
C VAL A 657 -22.38 -8.01 -10.29
N ILE A 658 -22.01 -7.39 -11.41
CA ILE A 658 -22.29 -5.97 -11.69
C ILE A 658 -23.79 -5.72 -11.80
N ARG A 659 -24.55 -6.60 -12.46
CA ARG A 659 -26.01 -6.43 -12.65
C ARG A 659 -26.83 -6.52 -11.36
N ARG A 660 -26.23 -6.98 -10.26
CA ARG A 660 -26.84 -7.00 -8.91
C ARG A 660 -26.40 -5.83 -8.04
N LEU A 661 -25.40 -5.06 -8.47
CA LEU A 661 -25.00 -3.82 -7.81
C LEU A 661 -26.02 -2.73 -8.11
N ARG A 662 -26.41 -1.99 -7.08
CA ARG A 662 -27.15 -0.74 -7.24
C ARG A 662 -26.33 0.26 -8.06
N TYR A 663 -26.96 1.30 -8.62
CA TYR A 663 -26.26 2.33 -9.39
C TYR A 663 -25.22 3.10 -8.56
N ASP A 664 -25.45 3.21 -7.25
CA ASP A 664 -24.58 3.89 -6.27
C ASP A 664 -23.42 3.02 -5.75
N GLN A 665 -23.07 1.95 -6.46
CA GLN A 665 -21.99 1.02 -6.09
C GLN A 665 -20.96 0.89 -7.21
N SER A 666 -19.68 0.97 -6.87
CA SER A 666 -18.58 0.84 -7.85
C SER A 666 -18.53 -0.57 -8.46
N PRO A 667 -18.25 -0.75 -9.77
CA PRO A 667 -17.87 0.28 -10.73
C PRO A 667 -19.07 1.09 -11.22
N TYR A 668 -18.98 2.42 -11.22
CA TYR A 668 -20.11 3.31 -11.50
C TYR A 668 -20.38 3.51 -12.99
N TRP A 669 -19.30 3.57 -13.80
CA TRP A 669 -19.33 3.91 -15.23
C TRP A 669 -18.97 2.73 -16.15
N ASP A 670 -18.85 1.50 -15.63
CA ASP A 670 -18.59 0.30 -16.45
C ASP A 670 -19.74 0.04 -17.42
N ILE A 671 -19.41 -0.12 -18.71
CA ILE A 671 -20.36 -0.33 -19.80
C ILE A 671 -21.33 -1.51 -19.58
N GLU A 672 -20.98 -2.52 -18.76
CA GLU A 672 -21.88 -3.62 -18.40
C GLU A 672 -23.17 -3.14 -17.71
N ARG A 673 -23.19 -1.94 -17.11
CA ARG A 673 -24.41 -1.31 -16.56
C ARG A 673 -25.44 -0.92 -17.63
N ALA A 674 -25.05 -0.82 -18.89
CA ALA A 674 -25.95 -0.53 -20.01
C ALA A 674 -26.66 -1.78 -20.58
N ARG A 675 -26.49 -2.97 -19.95
CA ARG A 675 -26.92 -4.28 -20.45
C ARG A 675 -27.89 -5.02 -19.51
#